data_AF-A0A945URG7-F1
#
_entry.id   AF-A0A945URG7-F1
#
_cell.length_a   1.000
_cell.length_b   1.000
_cell.length_c   1.000
_cell.angle_alpha   90.00
_cell.angle_beta   90.00
_cell.angle_gamma   90.00
#
_symmetry.space_group_name_H-M   'P 1'
#
loop_
_entity.id
_entity.type
_entity.pdbx_description
1 polymer ?
#
loop_
_entity_poly.entity_id
_entity_poly.type
_entity_poly.pdbx_seq_one_letter_code
_entity_poly.pdbx_strand_id
1 'polypeptide(L)'
;MKPPPFQTPVLRRRVRLCGDFFLQTSPNCRITPHNNLKKSAFLALACFAYSLSPNSAFSQPDASETLTTSTPRPVEYAQGRRGLAMSGGYFRGVPLGELAGWSASIWFQTDSQNPGDIFGLVLDRNDDRIVRLQYDAGKLRLVIPHRRPAEKKELPHGRIMETAIADRSLWHQVVITYSQGIGPSLYLDGKLVATGERKWLGYALSFSNYHFGARAFATGEYGGYFDGLIDDFKLYQTSLSAAEVEASFQGEPVGAPLVMFNDFENVDHRDLARFGHTDRDENYIDEGRQLYEINCIACHSKDGISTPPNPLARSFTQQPMGNGSDPYRMFETLTYGYRNMMAAPQLDPAERYKVIHYIREKLIRPNAPGLYTQLPDDYTDIMPENSGDVSQEAERIENLAKVGYLRDYGKALITPVDSDEDAHSSRNALVIDLGNETTLGYDLGTLNSIGAWQGGFLDFSNTLHHKLRASGLPRARFDFLPGIEGWGWAWNGNAAYALPELKPRTISPESQIRYRGHYPFADDTVISYTVQGRSVLESPSAETRDEATVIHRRFTIAAGNHPLELVARHDESTPADITGNQARTGNLTVWLTASSKKAHWRLSADGKLVLHIPPSAEPINLNIAMGPTATPPPKVQLLDLTDRTQGGPRRWTETHTLKGKLATSAFQGYALDSVPVPLKNVFNSWMRTSSLAFFPDGRLAVGTLNGDIWIVSGIDEDLENVTWQRFAAGVYEPLGMKVIDGVLTAGTRGRIVKFHDHNNDGEADFYEAFHNETEPANGWHAYSFDLINDDAGNYYYARVGTFSDWILPGGLVRVSADGKTSTVLSTGMRVPNGIGRLPDGRVTFGDNQGTYVPASKISVANTPDTFHGAGGWEKREGDYEQTAVVDPIVYMPQELDSSSGSQLWVPEDARFGPLGGQYFHTSYGQARSMIVFIDENGDTTQGAIFPLPMKMESGTMRLAQNPIDGQLYYSGLTGWQAGATREGSIQRLRYTGTEGLYLLDAKARQGRLILTFNRPLDAKTLEQAQKWQASMWNYQRTSAYGSPHYKVTDPETEGTDTLSITGSQLSQNGTQLILDVPQLEPCHTLKLDFAVTGQGGTALEGPVYFTIHKLIENGME
;
A
#
# COMPACT_ATOMS: atom_id res chain seq x y z
N MET A 1 -21.57 34.42 -58.01
CA MET A 1 -21.99 33.43 -59.04
C MET A 1 -22.10 32.05 -58.40
N LYS A 2 -22.93 31.14 -58.91
CA LYS A 2 -23.04 29.70 -58.55
C LYS A 2 -22.59 28.85 -59.78
N PRO A 3 -22.55 27.49 -59.71
CA PRO A 3 -21.69 26.53 -59.00
C PRO A 3 -20.65 25.95 -60.03
N PRO A 4 -20.37 24.64 -60.25
CA PRO A 4 -20.27 23.39 -59.44
C PRO A 4 -18.84 22.76 -59.61
N PRO A 5 -18.55 21.42 -59.72
CA PRO A 5 -19.17 20.18 -59.18
C PRO A 5 -18.19 19.23 -58.40
N PHE A 6 -18.72 18.09 -57.94
CA PHE A 6 -18.05 16.92 -57.31
C PHE A 6 -17.00 16.19 -58.16
N GLN A 7 -16.08 15.44 -57.51
CA GLN A 7 -15.84 14.01 -57.83
C GLN A 7 -15.04 13.22 -56.76
N THR A 8 -15.55 12.05 -56.37
CA THR A 8 -14.83 10.95 -55.68
C THR A 8 -14.56 9.80 -56.67
N PRO A 9 -13.41 9.11 -56.60
CA PRO A 9 -13.22 7.81 -57.24
C PRO A 9 -13.37 6.65 -56.25
N VAL A 10 -14.29 5.73 -56.54
CA VAL A 10 -14.33 4.38 -55.95
C VAL A 10 -13.67 3.40 -56.92
N LEU A 11 -12.79 2.53 -56.43
CA LEU A 11 -12.22 1.44 -57.22
C LEU A 11 -12.43 0.08 -56.52
N ARG A 12 -13.23 -0.78 -57.17
CA ARG A 12 -13.45 -2.21 -56.81
C ARG A 12 -12.82 -3.12 -57.86
N ARG A 13 -12.08 -4.16 -57.44
CA ARG A 13 -11.94 -5.53 -58.01
C ARG A 13 -10.89 -6.29 -57.17
N ARG A 14 -11.16 -7.41 -56.48
CA ARG A 14 -11.51 -8.80 -56.89
C ARG A 14 -10.35 -9.66 -57.43
N VAL A 15 -10.17 -10.85 -56.82
CA VAL A 15 -9.80 -12.17 -57.43
C VAL A 15 -8.29 -12.37 -57.79
N ARG A 16 -7.57 -13.50 -57.58
CA ARG A 16 -7.84 -14.89 -57.05
C ARG A 16 -6.52 -15.67 -56.70
N LEU A 17 -6.65 -16.70 -55.85
CA LEU A 17 -5.99 -18.05 -55.81
C LEU A 17 -4.47 -18.29 -56.08
N CYS A 18 -3.81 -19.02 -55.17
CA CYS A 18 -3.25 -20.40 -55.30
C CYS A 18 -2.23 -20.70 -54.17
N GLY A 19 -2.08 -21.91 -53.63
CA GLY A 19 -2.71 -23.19 -53.98
C GLY A 19 -2.63 -24.27 -52.88
N ASP A 20 -3.21 -25.44 -53.17
CA ASP A 20 -3.56 -26.53 -52.24
C ASP A 20 -2.44 -27.56 -51.98
N PHE A 21 -2.65 -28.46 -51.00
CA PHE A 21 -2.73 -29.95 -51.10
C PHE A 21 -2.64 -30.58 -49.67
N PHE A 22 -3.76 -31.00 -49.04
CA PHE A 22 -4.30 -32.39 -48.93
C PHE A 22 -3.75 -33.20 -47.71
N LEU A 23 -4.41 -34.18 -47.04
CA LEU A 23 -5.71 -34.89 -47.18
C LEU A 23 -6.21 -35.44 -45.79
N GLN A 24 -7.49 -35.86 -45.74
CA GLN A 24 -8.34 -36.40 -44.64
C GLN A 24 -7.72 -37.51 -43.74
N THR A 25 -8.28 -37.87 -42.55
CA THR A 25 -9.52 -38.68 -42.36
C THR A 25 -10.26 -38.49 -41.00
N SER A 26 -11.49 -39.00 -40.93
CA SER A 26 -12.39 -39.11 -39.76
C SER A 26 -13.21 -40.42 -39.89
N PRO A 27 -14.22 -40.73 -39.04
CA PRO A 27 -14.24 -40.86 -37.58
C PRO A 27 -14.73 -42.28 -37.14
N ASN A 28 -14.80 -42.58 -35.83
CA ASN A 28 -15.86 -43.34 -35.13
C ASN A 28 -15.37 -44.03 -33.83
N CYS A 29 -16.00 -43.73 -32.68
CA CYS A 29 -16.87 -44.70 -31.97
C CYS A 29 -17.64 -44.04 -30.81
N ARG A 30 -18.93 -44.37 -30.63
CA ARG A 30 -19.75 -44.06 -29.45
C ARG A 30 -19.94 -45.33 -28.62
N ILE A 31 -19.91 -45.28 -27.28
CA ILE A 31 -20.80 -46.06 -26.38
C ILE A 31 -21.12 -45.23 -25.12
N THR A 32 -22.37 -45.30 -24.66
CA THR A 32 -22.99 -44.61 -23.50
C THR A 32 -23.00 -45.46 -22.20
N PRO A 33 -23.35 -44.90 -21.01
CA PRO A 33 -23.06 -45.52 -19.70
C PRO A 33 -24.11 -46.53 -19.21
N HIS A 34 -23.80 -47.26 -18.13
CA HIS A 34 -24.74 -48.15 -17.43
C HIS A 34 -24.58 -48.16 -15.89
N ASN A 35 -25.70 -47.94 -15.19
CA ASN A 35 -25.92 -48.34 -13.79
C ASN A 35 -26.17 -49.86 -13.68
N ASN A 36 -25.77 -50.52 -12.57
CA ASN A 36 -26.71 -51.16 -11.59
C ASN A 36 -26.15 -52.20 -10.59
N LEU A 37 -26.59 -52.06 -9.31
CA LEU A 37 -27.14 -53.08 -8.38
C LEU A 37 -26.28 -54.18 -7.66
N LYS A 38 -26.20 -54.02 -6.31
CA LYS A 38 -26.76 -54.89 -5.22
C LYS A 38 -25.93 -55.98 -4.47
N LYS A 39 -26.16 -55.96 -3.12
CA LYS A 39 -26.13 -57.03 -2.07
C LYS A 39 -24.74 -57.45 -1.53
N SER A 40 -24.52 -57.78 -0.23
CA SER A 40 -25.40 -58.22 0.90
C SER A 40 -24.85 -57.71 2.28
N ALA A 41 -25.64 -57.25 3.27
CA ALA A 41 -26.25 -57.95 4.45
C ALA A 41 -25.25 -58.32 5.60
N PHE A 42 -25.53 -58.35 6.92
CA PHE A 42 -26.71 -58.76 7.75
C PHE A 42 -26.67 -58.18 9.21
N LEU A 43 -27.83 -57.85 9.84
CA LEU A 43 -28.23 -57.92 11.30
C LEU A 43 -27.35 -57.35 12.47
N ALA A 44 -27.85 -56.97 13.68
CA ALA A 44 -29.19 -56.89 14.31
C ALA A 44 -29.22 -55.96 15.56
N LEU A 45 -30.43 -55.49 15.96
CA LEU A 45 -31.05 -55.34 17.33
C LEU A 45 -30.17 -55.17 18.62
N ALA A 46 -30.56 -54.55 19.75
CA ALA A 46 -31.77 -53.90 20.31
C ALA A 46 -31.47 -53.46 21.79
N CYS A 47 -32.26 -52.72 22.62
CA CYS A 47 -33.32 -51.70 22.48
C CYS A 47 -33.72 -51.12 23.88
N PHE A 48 -33.97 -49.80 24.01
CA PHE A 48 -34.84 -49.12 25.02
C PHE A 48 -34.46 -49.17 26.54
N ALA A 49 -34.94 -48.34 27.48
CA ALA A 49 -35.43 -46.92 27.53
C ALA A 49 -35.93 -46.56 28.98
N TYR A 50 -36.31 -45.29 29.25
CA TYR A 50 -37.06 -44.76 30.43
C TYR A 50 -36.35 -44.83 31.83
N SER A 51 -36.68 -44.03 32.87
CA SER A 51 -37.19 -42.63 33.01
C SER A 51 -37.35 -42.23 34.49
N LEU A 52 -37.49 -40.92 34.77
CA LEU A 52 -38.13 -40.28 35.95
C LEU A 52 -37.36 -40.12 37.30
N SER A 53 -37.41 -38.87 37.78
CA SER A 53 -37.15 -38.36 39.15
C SER A 53 -38.48 -38.31 39.96
N PRO A 54 -38.66 -37.65 41.13
CA PRO A 54 -37.75 -36.87 42.00
C PRO A 54 -37.90 -37.12 43.54
N ASN A 55 -37.16 -36.40 44.40
CA ASN A 55 -37.72 -35.72 45.61
C ASN A 55 -36.72 -34.86 46.44
N SER A 56 -37.18 -33.66 46.86
CA SER A 56 -36.87 -32.87 48.10
C SER A 56 -35.43 -32.61 48.61
N ALA A 57 -35.08 -31.51 49.32
CA ALA A 57 -35.62 -30.14 49.51
C ALA A 57 -34.67 -29.30 50.43
N PHE A 58 -34.64 -27.96 50.25
CA PHE A 58 -34.21 -26.87 51.18
C PHE A 58 -32.77 -26.75 51.81
N SER A 59 -32.04 -25.72 51.35
CA SER A 59 -31.24 -24.67 52.05
C SER A 59 -30.13 -24.94 53.10
N GLN A 60 -28.88 -24.61 52.71
CA GLN A 60 -27.83 -23.72 53.31
C GLN A 60 -27.54 -23.64 54.84
N PRO A 61 -26.34 -23.14 55.28
CA PRO A 61 -25.00 -23.04 54.63
C PRO A 61 -23.83 -23.54 55.53
N ASP A 62 -22.58 -23.57 55.01
CA ASP A 62 -21.36 -22.89 55.54
C ASP A 62 -20.02 -23.54 55.13
N ALA A 63 -18.95 -22.75 55.25
CA ALA A 63 -17.64 -22.95 54.64
C ALA A 63 -16.68 -23.92 55.38
N SER A 64 -15.89 -24.68 54.61
CA SER A 64 -14.40 -24.72 54.72
C SER A 64 -13.74 -25.62 53.66
N GLU A 65 -12.70 -25.11 53.00
CA GLU A 65 -11.55 -25.83 52.40
C GLU A 65 -11.79 -27.23 51.77
N THR A 66 -11.74 -27.40 50.44
CA THR A 66 -10.45 -27.51 49.71
C THR A 66 -10.72 -27.57 48.20
N LEU A 67 -10.23 -26.58 47.43
CA LEU A 67 -10.20 -26.64 45.96
C LEU A 67 -8.82 -27.11 45.49
N THR A 68 -8.67 -28.41 45.27
CA THR A 68 -7.61 -28.94 44.41
C THR A 68 -7.99 -28.73 42.95
N THR A 69 -7.84 -27.50 42.47
CA THR A 69 -7.99 -27.20 41.03
C THR A 69 -6.64 -27.25 40.35
N SER A 70 -6.42 -28.32 39.59
CA SER A 70 -5.59 -28.21 38.39
C SER A 70 -6.21 -27.14 37.50
N THR A 71 -5.55 -26.01 37.29
CA THR A 71 -5.94 -25.02 36.28
C THR A 71 -5.27 -25.39 34.96
N PRO A 72 -6.00 -25.95 33.97
CA PRO A 72 -5.48 -26.07 32.62
C PRO A 72 -5.44 -24.69 31.95
N ARG A 73 -4.64 -24.61 30.88
CA ARG A 73 -4.64 -23.55 29.87
C ARG A 73 -6.09 -23.10 29.52
N PRO A 74 -6.41 -21.79 29.41
CA PRO A 74 -7.78 -21.32 29.18
C PRO A 74 -8.48 -21.97 27.98
N VAL A 75 -9.81 -22.10 28.05
CA VAL A 75 -10.60 -22.97 27.14
C VAL A 75 -10.48 -22.61 25.66
N GLU A 76 -10.32 -21.33 25.31
CA GLU A 76 -10.04 -20.89 23.92
C GLU A 76 -8.74 -21.45 23.33
N TYR A 77 -7.81 -21.88 24.20
CA TYR A 77 -6.52 -22.45 23.83
C TYR A 77 -6.44 -23.97 24.01
N ALA A 78 -7.56 -24.64 24.35
CA ALA A 78 -7.60 -26.08 24.61
C ALA A 78 -7.54 -26.96 23.35
N GLN A 79 -7.55 -26.37 22.14
CA GLN A 79 -7.49 -27.09 20.85
C GLN A 79 -6.07 -27.58 20.48
N GLY A 80 -5.43 -28.35 21.37
CA GLY A 80 -4.32 -29.23 20.99
C GLY A 80 -2.98 -28.61 20.57
N ARG A 81 -2.79 -27.28 20.70
CA ARG A 81 -1.51 -26.61 20.39
C ARG A 81 -0.35 -27.22 21.17
N ARG A 82 0.70 -27.64 20.47
CA ARG A 82 1.99 -28.06 21.06
C ARG A 82 2.96 -26.88 20.97
N GLY A 83 3.45 -26.40 22.10
CA GLY A 83 4.41 -25.29 22.13
C GLY A 83 5.74 -25.64 21.44
N LEU A 84 6.49 -24.59 21.06
CA LEU A 84 7.76 -24.70 20.35
C LEU A 84 8.83 -25.31 21.25
N ALA A 85 9.42 -26.43 20.82
CA ALA A 85 10.52 -27.07 21.53
C ALA A 85 11.84 -26.29 21.32
N MET A 86 12.42 -25.78 22.40
CA MET A 86 13.58 -24.89 22.34
C MET A 86 14.93 -25.59 22.58
N SER A 87 14.93 -26.92 22.69
CA SER A 87 16.11 -27.76 22.96
C SER A 87 17.10 -27.75 21.78
N GLY A 88 17.93 -26.69 21.71
CA GLY A 88 18.87 -26.41 20.62
C GLY A 88 18.39 -25.37 19.59
N GLY A 89 17.20 -24.79 19.78
CA GLY A 89 16.61 -23.78 18.90
C GLY A 89 16.46 -22.42 19.60
N TYR A 90 16.41 -21.33 18.83
CA TYR A 90 16.11 -20.00 19.35
C TYR A 90 15.38 -19.15 18.31
N PHE A 91 14.56 -18.21 18.77
CA PHE A 91 13.97 -17.17 17.93
C PHE A 91 14.61 -15.81 18.21
N ARG A 92 14.71 -14.94 17.19
CA ARG A 92 15.18 -13.56 17.31
C ARG A 92 14.18 -12.61 16.65
N GLY A 93 13.67 -11.67 17.44
CA GLY A 93 12.77 -10.63 16.97
C GLY A 93 13.43 -9.40 16.34
N VAL A 94 12.58 -8.55 15.78
CA VAL A 94 12.93 -7.25 15.16
C VAL A 94 13.39 -6.20 16.21
N PRO A 95 14.01 -5.08 15.79
CA PRO A 95 14.33 -3.97 16.68
C PRO A 95 13.07 -3.38 17.33
N LEU A 96 13.16 -3.06 18.63
CA LEU A 96 12.01 -2.60 19.43
C LEU A 96 12.00 -1.09 19.69
N GLY A 97 13.14 -0.41 19.50
CA GLY A 97 13.27 1.02 19.79
C GLY A 97 13.24 1.31 21.29
N GLU A 98 12.86 2.53 21.66
CA GLU A 98 12.78 2.96 23.06
C GLU A 98 11.49 2.49 23.73
N LEU A 99 11.62 1.81 24.88
CA LEU A 99 10.48 1.45 25.73
C LEU A 99 10.56 2.22 27.05
N ALA A 100 9.62 3.14 27.27
CA ALA A 100 9.52 3.94 28.50
C ALA A 100 8.91 3.14 29.68
N GLY A 101 8.09 2.14 29.36
CA GLY A 101 7.61 1.06 30.21
C GLY A 101 7.21 -0.10 29.28
N TRP A 102 7.17 -1.33 29.77
CA TRP A 102 6.86 -2.49 28.92
C TRP A 102 6.40 -3.70 29.74
N SER A 103 5.80 -4.67 29.07
CA SER A 103 5.49 -5.98 29.65
C SER A 103 5.73 -7.09 28.64
N ALA A 104 6.20 -8.24 29.10
CA ALA A 104 6.36 -9.45 28.30
C ALA A 104 5.62 -10.60 28.99
N SER A 105 4.61 -11.14 28.33
CA SER A 105 3.90 -12.35 28.74
C SER A 105 4.39 -13.53 27.89
N ILE A 106 4.72 -14.64 28.54
CA ILE A 106 5.22 -15.86 27.90
C ILE A 106 4.50 -17.04 28.57
N TRP A 107 3.98 -17.99 27.79
CA TRP A 107 3.63 -19.31 28.29
C TRP A 107 4.79 -20.27 28.07
N PHE A 108 5.08 -21.11 29.06
CA PHE A 108 6.14 -22.13 28.95
C PHE A 108 5.82 -23.40 29.75
N GLN A 109 6.50 -24.51 29.42
CA GLN A 109 6.43 -25.80 30.11
C GLN A 109 7.82 -26.46 30.08
N THR A 110 8.30 -27.03 31.20
CA THR A 110 9.56 -27.79 31.25
C THR A 110 9.63 -28.70 32.47
N ASP A 111 9.89 -30.00 32.25
CA ASP A 111 10.24 -30.97 33.28
C ASP A 111 11.76 -31.09 33.50
N SER A 112 12.56 -30.41 32.67
CA SER A 112 14.01 -30.51 32.68
C SER A 112 14.64 -30.00 33.98
N GLN A 113 15.81 -30.55 34.30
CA GLN A 113 16.67 -30.05 35.37
C GLN A 113 17.78 -29.13 34.84
N ASN A 114 17.92 -29.01 33.52
CA ASN A 114 18.98 -28.24 32.88
C ASN A 114 18.67 -26.72 32.95
N PRO A 115 19.67 -25.87 33.22
CA PRO A 115 19.49 -24.42 33.16
C PRO A 115 19.46 -23.92 31.71
N GLY A 116 18.57 -22.98 31.40
CA GLY A 116 18.47 -22.37 30.08
C GLY A 116 17.66 -21.07 30.06
N ASP A 117 17.95 -20.20 29.09
CA ASP A 117 17.31 -18.87 29.00
C ASP A 117 16.02 -18.94 28.15
N ILE A 118 14.87 -18.68 28.78
CA ILE A 118 13.53 -18.66 28.16
C ILE A 118 13.40 -17.43 27.25
N PHE A 119 13.84 -16.26 27.72
CA PHE A 119 13.64 -14.97 27.03
C PHE A 119 14.78 -14.00 27.30
N GLY A 120 15.09 -13.13 26.35
CA GLY A 120 15.98 -12.00 26.57
C GLY A 120 15.65 -10.75 25.76
N LEU A 121 15.72 -9.59 26.42
CA LEU A 121 15.63 -8.26 25.83
C LEU A 121 17.02 -7.64 25.75
N VAL A 122 17.47 -7.38 24.52
CA VAL A 122 18.83 -6.95 24.22
C VAL A 122 18.89 -5.43 24.16
N LEU A 123 19.58 -4.83 25.11
CA LEU A 123 19.82 -3.38 25.16
C LEU A 123 20.94 -3.05 24.17
N ASP A 124 22.09 -3.69 24.38
CA ASP A 124 23.31 -3.50 23.61
C ASP A 124 24.10 -4.82 23.59
N ARG A 125 24.34 -5.34 22.38
CA ARG A 125 25.06 -6.62 22.19
C ARG A 125 26.54 -6.51 22.50
N ASN A 126 27.14 -5.32 22.42
CA ASN A 126 28.59 -5.17 22.47
C ASN A 126 29.18 -5.23 23.91
N ASP A 127 28.34 -5.21 24.97
CA ASP A 127 28.74 -5.31 26.40
C ASP A 127 27.86 -6.33 27.19
N ASP A 128 27.30 -7.34 26.51
CA ASP A 128 26.42 -8.38 27.11
C ASP A 128 25.24 -7.82 27.94
N ARG A 129 24.73 -6.63 27.57
CA ARG A 129 23.66 -5.93 28.31
C ARG A 129 22.30 -6.45 27.87
N ILE A 130 21.86 -7.53 28.51
CA ILE A 130 20.61 -8.23 28.20
C ILE A 130 19.81 -8.46 29.49
N VAL A 131 18.53 -8.08 29.49
CA VAL A 131 17.57 -8.49 30.53
C VAL A 131 17.10 -9.91 30.17
N ARG A 132 17.33 -10.89 31.04
CA ARG A 132 17.14 -12.32 30.71
C ARG A 132 16.21 -13.00 31.69
N LEU A 133 15.26 -13.78 31.19
CA LEU A 133 14.48 -14.71 31.99
C LEU A 133 15.09 -16.11 31.82
N GLN A 134 15.67 -16.62 32.90
CA GLN A 134 16.35 -17.91 32.95
C GLN A 134 15.53 -18.91 33.77
N TYR A 135 15.46 -20.15 33.30
CA TYR A 135 15.07 -21.31 34.09
C TYR A 135 16.32 -22.01 34.64
N ASP A 136 16.28 -22.42 35.91
CA ASP A 136 17.34 -23.23 36.55
C ASP A 136 16.73 -24.11 37.64
N ALA A 137 16.77 -25.44 37.45
CA ALA A 137 16.38 -26.46 38.43
C ALA A 137 15.04 -26.20 39.17
N GLY A 138 13.98 -25.83 38.44
CA GLY A 138 12.66 -25.52 39.00
C GLY A 138 12.46 -24.10 39.51
N LYS A 139 13.41 -23.19 39.26
CA LYS A 139 13.28 -21.75 39.52
C LYS A 139 13.25 -20.95 38.23
N LEU A 140 12.44 -19.89 38.21
CA LEU A 140 12.58 -18.79 37.26
C LEU A 140 13.43 -17.69 37.87
N ARG A 141 14.35 -17.11 37.08
CA ARG A 141 15.20 -15.99 37.45
C ARG A 141 15.15 -14.90 36.40
N LEU A 142 14.66 -13.72 36.76
CA LEU A 142 14.81 -12.51 35.95
C LEU A 142 16.15 -11.85 36.32
N VAL A 143 17.10 -11.90 35.40
CA VAL A 143 18.45 -11.34 35.52
C VAL A 143 18.53 -10.00 34.77
N ILE A 144 18.88 -8.94 35.50
CA ILE A 144 19.01 -7.58 34.99
C ILE A 144 20.50 -7.18 34.96
N PRO A 145 21.01 -6.68 33.81
CA PRO A 145 22.44 -6.43 33.61
C PRO A 145 22.91 -5.17 34.37
N HIS A 146 24.22 -5.05 34.56
CA HIS A 146 24.82 -3.88 35.21
C HIS A 146 24.66 -2.61 34.39
N ARG A 147 24.31 -1.50 35.05
CA ARG A 147 24.18 -0.21 34.37
C ARG A 147 25.53 0.49 34.16
N ARG A 148 26.53 0.22 35.01
CA ARG A 148 27.87 0.85 34.98
C ARG A 148 28.97 -0.14 35.38
N PRO A 149 30.22 0.00 34.88
CA PRO A 149 31.33 -0.89 35.21
C PRO A 149 31.65 -1.03 36.70
N ALA A 150 31.41 0.01 37.50
CA ALA A 150 31.61 -0.06 38.96
C ALA A 150 30.69 -1.08 39.65
N GLU A 151 29.46 -1.27 39.14
CA GLU A 151 28.48 -2.18 39.72
C GLU A 151 28.88 -3.66 39.52
N LYS A 152 29.73 -3.97 38.52
CA LYS A 152 30.30 -5.32 38.28
C LYS A 152 31.22 -5.80 39.43
N LYS A 153 31.65 -4.91 40.35
CA LYS A 153 32.48 -5.27 41.53
C LYS A 153 31.68 -5.68 42.76
N GLU A 154 30.48 -5.13 42.93
CA GLU A 154 29.62 -5.40 44.10
C GLU A 154 28.69 -6.60 43.87
N LEU A 155 28.28 -6.80 42.61
CA LEU A 155 27.42 -7.90 42.18
C LEU A 155 28.05 -8.55 40.93
N PRO A 156 28.61 -9.76 40.99
CA PRO A 156 29.30 -10.36 39.82
C PRO A 156 28.39 -10.87 38.69
N HIS A 157 27.07 -10.98 38.92
CA HIS A 157 26.14 -11.73 38.06
C HIS A 157 24.86 -10.97 37.67
N GLY A 158 24.84 -9.64 37.80
CA GLY A 158 23.64 -8.81 37.62
C GLY A 158 22.78 -8.71 38.88
N ARG A 159 21.58 -8.13 38.74
CA ARG A 159 20.53 -8.12 39.77
C ARG A 159 19.52 -9.20 39.43
N ILE A 160 19.09 -9.99 40.41
CA ILE A 160 18.28 -11.20 40.19
C ILE A 160 16.98 -11.10 40.99
N MET A 161 15.86 -11.39 40.34
CA MET A 161 14.57 -11.68 40.98
C MET A 161 14.26 -13.15 40.70
N GLU A 162 13.91 -13.95 41.71
CA GLU A 162 13.61 -15.37 41.50
C GLU A 162 12.29 -15.82 42.14
N THR A 163 11.67 -16.83 41.54
CA THR A 163 10.51 -17.55 42.06
C THR A 163 10.67 -19.05 41.81
N ALA A 164 10.04 -19.89 42.63
CA ALA A 164 9.93 -21.32 42.38
C ALA A 164 8.71 -21.63 41.48
N ILE A 165 8.80 -22.70 40.70
CA ILE A 165 7.68 -23.31 39.97
C ILE A 165 7.19 -24.52 40.77
N ALA A 166 5.86 -24.62 40.96
CA ALA A 166 5.28 -25.66 41.81
C ALA A 166 5.20 -27.04 41.12
N ASP A 167 4.62 -27.11 39.91
CA ASP A 167 4.49 -28.35 39.15
C ASP A 167 5.03 -28.17 37.72
N ARG A 168 6.27 -28.61 37.55
CA ARG A 168 7.04 -28.55 36.30
C ARG A 168 6.41 -29.31 35.13
N SER A 169 5.46 -30.21 35.39
CA SER A 169 4.74 -30.91 34.33
C SER A 169 3.63 -30.07 33.69
N LEU A 170 3.29 -28.89 34.24
CA LEU A 170 2.22 -28.03 33.76
C LEU A 170 2.71 -26.84 32.93
N TRP A 171 1.78 -26.24 32.18
CA TRP A 171 1.97 -24.95 31.53
C TRP A 171 1.87 -23.82 32.57
N HIS A 172 2.83 -22.90 32.52
CA HIS A 172 2.88 -21.72 33.37
C HIS A 172 2.90 -20.45 32.52
N GLN A 173 2.22 -19.40 33.00
CA GLN A 173 2.33 -18.07 32.42
C GLN A 173 3.27 -17.23 33.27
N VAL A 174 4.34 -16.73 32.67
CA VAL A 174 5.24 -15.76 33.31
C VAL A 174 5.06 -14.40 32.65
N VAL A 175 4.79 -13.38 33.46
CA VAL A 175 4.69 -12.00 32.99
C VAL A 175 5.74 -11.14 33.68
N ILE A 176 6.61 -10.53 32.89
CA ILE A 176 7.54 -9.50 33.34
C ILE A 176 6.92 -8.15 32.99
N THR A 177 6.89 -7.23 33.94
CA THR A 177 6.44 -5.85 33.72
C THR A 177 7.54 -4.89 34.15
N TYR A 178 7.62 -3.72 33.53
CA TYR A 178 8.54 -2.66 33.90
C TYR A 178 7.89 -1.28 33.76
N SER A 179 7.90 -0.51 34.85
CA SER A 179 7.60 0.93 34.82
C SER A 179 8.69 1.76 35.48
N GLN A 180 8.89 2.98 34.98
CA GLN A 180 9.81 3.95 35.60
C GLN A 180 9.36 4.44 36.98
N GLY A 181 8.10 4.22 37.37
CA GLY A 181 7.58 4.56 38.69
C GLY A 181 7.92 3.52 39.75
N ILE A 182 7.76 2.24 39.40
CA ILE A 182 7.79 1.11 40.36
C ILE A 182 9.13 0.37 40.28
N GLY A 183 9.62 0.10 39.08
CA GLY A 183 10.70 -0.87 38.83
C GLY A 183 10.19 -2.07 38.01
N PRO A 184 11.00 -3.13 37.91
CA PRO A 184 10.59 -4.40 37.30
C PRO A 184 9.77 -5.24 38.30
N SER A 185 8.68 -5.85 37.84
CA SER A 185 7.89 -6.81 38.61
C SER A 185 7.71 -8.11 37.81
N LEU A 186 7.83 -9.24 38.51
CA LEU A 186 7.69 -10.58 37.96
C LEU A 186 6.42 -11.22 38.53
N TYR A 187 5.58 -11.72 37.63
CA TYR A 187 4.36 -12.44 37.93
C TYR A 187 4.46 -13.88 37.40
N LEU A 188 3.84 -14.81 38.10
CA LEU A 188 3.69 -16.21 37.73
C LEU A 188 2.22 -16.60 37.95
N ASP A 189 1.59 -17.16 36.91
CA ASP A 189 0.20 -17.64 36.92
C ASP A 189 -0.78 -16.60 37.47
N GLY A 190 -0.75 -15.40 36.87
CA GLY A 190 -1.54 -14.23 37.25
C GLY A 190 -1.07 -13.49 38.52
N LYS A 191 -0.18 -14.08 39.34
CA LYS A 191 0.14 -13.57 40.68
C LYS A 191 1.51 -12.91 40.75
N LEU A 192 1.61 -11.78 41.46
CA LEU A 192 2.87 -11.09 41.71
C LEU A 192 3.77 -11.94 42.63
N VAL A 193 4.96 -12.33 42.15
CA VAL A 193 5.91 -13.19 42.89
C VAL A 193 7.20 -12.48 43.27
N ALA A 194 7.63 -11.44 42.54
CA ALA A 194 8.78 -10.62 42.93
C ALA A 194 8.67 -9.18 42.38
N THR A 195 9.33 -8.22 43.05
CA THR A 195 9.50 -6.84 42.57
C THR A 195 10.92 -6.34 42.86
N GLY A 196 11.55 -5.66 41.90
CA GLY A 196 12.84 -5.00 42.03
C GLY A 196 12.72 -3.49 42.23
N GLU A 197 13.81 -2.81 42.62
CA GLU A 197 13.75 -1.37 42.88
C GLU A 197 13.67 -0.55 41.57
N ARG A 198 12.92 0.57 41.61
CA ARG A 198 12.79 1.60 40.56
C ARG A 198 14.06 1.90 39.73
N LYS A 199 15.24 1.92 40.38
CA LYS A 199 16.54 2.27 39.77
C LYS A 199 17.22 1.15 38.96
N TRP A 200 16.64 -0.05 38.87
CA TRP A 200 17.32 -1.25 38.33
C TRP A 200 17.54 -1.23 36.82
N LEU A 201 16.59 -0.66 36.05
CA LEU A 201 16.66 -0.58 34.59
C LEU A 201 16.91 0.84 34.06
N GLY A 202 16.38 1.88 34.72
CA GLY A 202 16.70 3.28 34.43
C GLY A 202 15.68 3.99 33.53
N TYR A 203 15.90 5.28 33.27
CA TYR A 203 14.99 6.13 32.50
C TYR A 203 15.27 5.98 31.01
N ALA A 204 14.28 5.45 30.27
CA ALA A 204 14.30 5.09 28.85
C ALA A 204 15.42 4.10 28.45
N LEU A 205 15.02 2.99 27.81
CA LEU A 205 15.94 1.97 27.31
C LEU A 205 15.61 1.70 25.84
N SER A 206 16.58 1.92 24.96
CA SER A 206 16.52 1.48 23.57
C SER A 206 16.90 0.01 23.49
N PHE A 207 16.01 -0.79 22.90
CA PHE A 207 16.18 -2.23 22.74
C PHE A 207 16.46 -2.60 21.29
N SER A 208 17.63 -3.21 21.09
CA SER A 208 18.14 -3.62 19.78
C SER A 208 17.36 -4.77 19.15
N ASN A 209 16.81 -5.68 19.98
CA ASN A 209 15.95 -6.82 19.61
C ASN A 209 15.56 -7.63 20.87
N TYR A 210 14.72 -8.65 20.69
CA TYR A 210 14.40 -9.69 21.69
C TYR A 210 14.73 -11.09 21.16
N HIS A 211 14.78 -12.10 22.04
CA HIS A 211 14.96 -13.52 21.68
C HIS A 211 14.29 -14.48 22.67
N PHE A 212 14.01 -15.71 22.24
CA PHE A 212 13.54 -16.81 23.10
C PHE A 212 14.39 -18.07 22.96
N GLY A 213 14.39 -18.89 24.01
CA GLY A 213 14.90 -20.26 24.01
C GLY A 213 16.43 -20.41 24.02
N ALA A 214 17.19 -19.32 23.96
CA ALA A 214 18.63 -19.35 24.16
C ALA A 214 19.15 -18.01 24.68
N ARG A 215 20.27 -18.06 25.40
CA ARG A 215 21.06 -16.88 25.75
C ARG A 215 21.83 -16.39 24.52
N ALA A 216 21.67 -15.13 24.16
CA ALA A 216 22.61 -14.45 23.25
C ALA A 216 23.89 -14.06 23.99
N PHE A 217 25.04 -14.16 23.32
CA PHE A 217 26.33 -13.67 23.80
C PHE A 217 26.82 -12.45 23.00
N ALA A 218 27.73 -11.68 23.59
CA ALA A 218 28.35 -10.52 22.93
C ALA A 218 29.16 -10.87 21.66
N THR A 219 29.57 -12.13 21.49
CA THR A 219 30.19 -12.65 20.25
C THR A 219 29.22 -12.80 19.08
N GLY A 220 27.91 -12.64 19.31
CA GLY A 220 26.85 -12.92 18.33
C GLY A 220 26.41 -14.38 18.30
N GLU A 221 27.04 -15.25 19.10
CA GLU A 221 26.66 -16.65 19.29
C GLU A 221 25.47 -16.79 20.25
N TYR A 222 24.84 -17.98 20.24
CA TYR A 222 23.75 -18.34 21.17
C TYR A 222 24.03 -19.71 21.81
N GLY A 223 23.63 -19.85 23.08
CA GLY A 223 23.82 -21.06 23.87
C GLY A 223 22.98 -21.02 25.15
N GLY A 224 23.19 -21.95 26.08
CA GLY A 224 22.33 -22.04 27.28
C GLY A 224 20.85 -22.21 26.89
N TYR A 225 20.58 -23.13 25.98
CA TYR A 225 19.27 -23.37 25.39
C TYR A 225 18.25 -23.78 26.44
N PHE A 226 17.02 -23.29 26.31
CA PHE A 226 15.92 -23.69 27.16
C PHE A 226 15.44 -25.10 26.78
N ASP A 227 15.53 -26.00 27.74
CA ASP A 227 15.14 -27.40 27.59
C ASP A 227 13.66 -27.56 27.96
N GLY A 228 12.77 -27.11 27.05
CA GLY A 228 11.33 -27.04 27.28
C GLY A 228 10.55 -26.45 26.11
N LEU A 229 9.25 -26.21 26.34
CA LEU A 229 8.31 -25.65 25.37
C LEU A 229 7.99 -24.17 25.67
N ILE A 230 7.81 -23.36 24.63
CA ILE A 230 7.35 -21.96 24.72
C ILE A 230 6.14 -21.74 23.78
N ASP A 231 5.16 -20.92 24.19
CA ASP A 231 3.94 -20.61 23.44
C ASP A 231 3.42 -19.18 23.81
N ASP A 232 2.47 -18.64 23.03
CA ASP A 232 1.69 -17.41 23.26
C ASP A 232 2.50 -16.22 23.83
N PHE A 233 3.61 -15.89 23.16
CA PHE A 233 4.39 -14.69 23.48
C PHE A 233 3.65 -13.40 23.09
N LYS A 234 3.53 -12.48 24.05
CA LYS A 234 2.95 -11.14 23.87
C LYS A 234 3.87 -10.08 24.50
N LEU A 235 4.25 -9.06 23.72
CA LEU A 235 5.03 -7.90 24.18
C LEU A 235 4.19 -6.63 24.17
N TYR A 236 4.23 -5.82 25.22
CA TYR A 236 3.46 -4.59 25.36
C TYR A 236 4.40 -3.39 25.57
N GLN A 237 4.09 -2.23 24.99
CA GLN A 237 4.77 -0.94 25.27
C GLN A 237 4.27 -0.25 26.56
N THR A 238 3.55 -0.97 27.40
CA THR A 238 2.99 -0.51 28.66
C THR A 238 3.34 -1.48 29.77
N SER A 239 3.44 -0.97 31.00
CA SER A 239 3.48 -1.82 32.19
C SER A 239 2.06 -2.24 32.52
N LEU A 240 1.73 -3.51 32.38
CA LEU A 240 0.44 -4.05 32.82
C LEU A 240 0.34 -3.93 34.35
N SER A 241 -0.86 -3.62 34.83
CA SER A 241 -1.22 -3.67 36.25
C SER A 241 -1.42 -5.12 36.71
N ALA A 242 -1.43 -5.36 38.02
CA ALA A 242 -1.66 -6.70 38.57
C ALA A 242 -3.02 -7.31 38.12
N ALA A 243 -4.06 -6.48 38.01
CA ALA A 243 -5.38 -6.91 37.54
C ALA A 243 -5.38 -7.29 36.05
N GLU A 244 -4.65 -6.53 35.21
CA GLU A 244 -4.45 -6.87 33.80
C GLU A 244 -3.63 -8.16 33.63
N VAL A 245 -2.64 -8.42 34.49
CA VAL A 245 -1.89 -9.69 34.48
C VAL A 245 -2.77 -10.86 34.91
N GLU A 246 -3.63 -10.69 35.91
CA GLU A 246 -4.59 -11.71 36.34
C GLU A 246 -5.64 -12.00 35.25
N ALA A 247 -6.21 -10.98 34.61
CA ALA A 247 -7.11 -11.12 33.46
C ALA A 247 -6.44 -11.85 32.28
N SER A 248 -5.20 -11.49 31.95
CA SER A 248 -4.40 -12.14 30.91
C SER A 248 -4.07 -13.61 31.23
N PHE A 249 -4.11 -14.03 32.49
CA PHE A 249 -3.96 -15.43 32.90
C PHE A 249 -5.27 -16.22 32.73
N GLN A 250 -6.42 -15.59 33.01
CA GLN A 250 -7.75 -16.20 32.79
C GLN A 250 -8.12 -16.32 31.30
N GLY A 251 -7.32 -15.74 30.40
CA GLY A 251 -7.56 -15.73 28.96
C GLY A 251 -8.36 -14.53 28.46
N GLU A 252 -8.59 -13.52 29.32
CA GLU A 252 -9.27 -12.29 28.90
C GLU A 252 -8.34 -11.41 28.02
N PRO A 253 -8.90 -10.66 27.04
CA PRO A 253 -8.12 -9.77 26.19
C PRO A 253 -7.60 -8.56 26.98
N VAL A 254 -6.28 -8.36 26.99
CA VAL A 254 -5.60 -7.33 27.79
C VAL A 254 -4.69 -6.48 26.91
N GLY A 255 -5.04 -5.19 26.78
CA GLY A 255 -4.33 -4.25 25.90
C GLY A 255 -4.30 -4.72 24.44
N ALA A 256 -3.30 -4.28 23.68
CA ALA A 256 -2.93 -4.98 22.44
C ALA A 256 -1.41 -5.03 22.32
N PRO A 257 -0.82 -6.22 22.10
CA PRO A 257 0.63 -6.39 22.04
C PRO A 257 1.22 -5.82 20.73
N LEU A 258 2.52 -5.51 20.77
CA LEU A 258 3.36 -5.20 19.62
C LEU A 258 3.56 -6.38 18.66
N VAL A 259 3.42 -7.60 19.19
CA VAL A 259 3.76 -8.85 18.50
C VAL A 259 2.75 -9.91 18.93
N MET A 260 2.14 -10.56 17.94
CA MET A 260 1.65 -11.94 18.07
C MET A 260 2.44 -12.81 17.09
N PHE A 261 2.88 -13.98 17.56
CA PHE A 261 3.33 -15.10 16.71
C PHE A 261 2.07 -15.82 16.15
N ASN A 262 2.07 -16.62 15.08
CA ASN A 262 3.10 -17.23 14.23
C ASN A 262 2.45 -17.55 12.86
N ASP A 263 3.10 -17.37 11.72
CA ASP A 263 2.55 -17.79 10.40
C ASP A 263 3.01 -19.19 9.96
N PHE A 264 3.75 -19.89 10.83
CA PHE A 264 4.30 -21.22 10.61
C PHE A 264 3.34 -22.37 10.98
N GLU A 265 2.50 -22.19 12.01
CA GLU A 265 1.72 -23.29 12.60
C GLU A 265 0.46 -23.67 11.79
N ASN A 266 0.05 -22.83 10.84
CA ASN A 266 -1.17 -23.00 10.04
C ASN A 266 -0.88 -23.17 8.53
N VAL A 267 0.19 -23.90 8.20
CA VAL A 267 0.64 -24.13 6.81
C VAL A 267 0.70 -25.61 6.54
N ASP A 268 0.13 -26.07 5.42
CA ASP A 268 0.38 -27.44 4.93
C ASP A 268 1.77 -27.53 4.30
N HIS A 269 2.77 -27.66 5.16
CA HIS A 269 4.15 -27.90 4.75
C HIS A 269 4.32 -29.21 3.97
N ARG A 270 3.46 -30.22 4.24
CA ARG A 270 3.59 -31.55 3.64
C ARG A 270 3.19 -31.55 2.18
N ASP A 271 2.12 -30.85 1.81
CA ASP A 271 1.84 -30.62 0.40
C ASP A 271 2.85 -29.65 -0.22
N LEU A 272 2.98 -28.43 0.33
CA LEU A 272 3.72 -27.35 -0.33
C LEU A 272 5.21 -27.65 -0.54
N ALA A 273 5.84 -28.49 0.29
CA ALA A 273 7.23 -28.91 0.11
C ALA A 273 7.45 -29.97 -1.00
N ARG A 274 6.41 -30.67 -1.46
CA ARG A 274 6.52 -31.71 -2.50
C ARG A 274 6.58 -31.09 -3.89
N PHE A 275 7.75 -31.10 -4.51
CA PHE A 275 7.88 -30.82 -5.94
C PHE A 275 7.66 -32.10 -6.76
N GLY A 276 6.66 -32.11 -7.65
CA GLY A 276 6.41 -33.23 -8.59
C GLY A 276 5.09 -33.99 -8.44
N HIS A 277 4.11 -33.50 -7.67
CA HIS A 277 2.74 -34.04 -7.70
C HIS A 277 1.77 -33.08 -8.41
N THR A 278 1.07 -33.61 -9.41
CA THR A 278 -0.05 -33.13 -10.26
C THR A 278 -0.19 -31.66 -10.70
N ASP A 279 0.17 -30.64 -9.90
CA ASP A 279 -0.26 -29.24 -10.14
C ASP A 279 0.88 -28.20 -10.08
N ARG A 280 2.15 -28.65 -9.95
CA ARG A 280 3.35 -27.80 -9.89
C ARG A 280 4.14 -27.86 -11.19
N ASP A 281 3.56 -27.27 -12.24
CA ASP A 281 4.07 -27.27 -13.61
C ASP A 281 5.10 -26.14 -13.89
N GLU A 282 5.39 -25.88 -15.17
CA GLU A 282 6.26 -24.76 -15.57
C GLU A 282 5.66 -23.38 -15.26
N ASN A 283 4.33 -23.22 -15.19
CA ASN A 283 3.70 -21.96 -14.80
C ASN A 283 3.91 -21.70 -13.30
N TYR A 284 3.71 -22.71 -12.45
CA TYR A 284 4.02 -22.62 -11.01
C TYR A 284 5.47 -22.19 -10.75
N ILE A 285 6.41 -22.70 -11.55
CA ILE A 285 7.83 -22.32 -11.47
C ILE A 285 8.09 -20.91 -12.04
N ASP A 286 7.36 -20.47 -13.07
CA ASP A 286 7.46 -19.09 -13.55
C ASP A 286 6.90 -18.07 -12.56
N GLU A 287 5.83 -18.38 -11.83
CA GLU A 287 5.37 -17.58 -10.70
C GLU A 287 6.46 -17.48 -9.61
N GLY A 288 7.11 -18.60 -9.29
CA GLY A 288 8.27 -18.62 -8.39
C GLY A 288 9.43 -17.75 -8.87
N ARG A 289 9.69 -17.72 -10.19
CA ARG A 289 10.66 -16.82 -10.83
C ARG A 289 10.25 -15.36 -10.67
N GLN A 290 9.01 -15.01 -10.97
CA GLN A 290 8.50 -13.64 -10.87
C GLN A 290 8.59 -13.13 -9.42
N LEU A 291 8.18 -13.94 -8.44
CA LEU A 291 8.29 -13.64 -7.02
C LEU A 291 9.76 -13.44 -6.60
N TYR A 292 10.68 -14.28 -7.09
CA TYR A 292 12.12 -14.14 -6.86
C TYR A 292 12.68 -12.84 -7.47
N GLU A 293 12.31 -12.51 -8.71
CA GLU A 293 12.70 -11.28 -9.40
C GLU A 293 12.17 -10.01 -8.70
N ILE A 294 11.02 -10.08 -8.02
CA ILE A 294 10.47 -8.93 -7.27
C ILE A 294 11.12 -8.78 -5.88
N ASN A 295 11.45 -9.89 -5.22
CA ASN A 295 11.76 -9.90 -3.78
C ASN A 295 13.22 -10.17 -3.42
N CYS A 296 13.98 -10.87 -4.26
CA CYS A 296 15.28 -11.43 -3.88
C CYS A 296 16.46 -10.81 -4.64
N ILE A 297 16.27 -10.36 -5.89
CA ILE A 297 17.40 -9.92 -6.74
C ILE A 297 18.06 -8.60 -6.30
N ALA A 298 17.43 -7.86 -5.38
CA ALA A 298 18.08 -6.71 -4.74
C ALA A 298 19.28 -7.11 -3.86
N CYS A 299 19.34 -8.38 -3.44
CA CYS A 299 20.43 -8.95 -2.65
C CYS A 299 21.17 -10.08 -3.38
N HIS A 300 20.44 -10.96 -4.08
CA HIS A 300 20.97 -12.13 -4.78
C HIS A 300 21.10 -11.90 -6.30
N SER A 301 21.93 -12.68 -6.98
CA SER A 301 22.05 -12.59 -8.44
C SER A 301 20.81 -13.14 -9.15
N LYS A 302 20.39 -12.49 -10.25
CA LYS A 302 19.18 -12.89 -11.01
C LYS A 302 19.27 -14.32 -11.55
N ASP A 303 20.46 -14.73 -11.99
CA ASP A 303 20.76 -16.06 -12.54
C ASP A 303 21.29 -17.05 -11.48
N GLY A 304 21.50 -16.62 -10.23
CA GLY A 304 22.16 -17.39 -9.17
C GLY A 304 23.64 -17.71 -9.42
N ILE A 305 24.22 -17.30 -10.56
CA ILE A 305 25.59 -17.60 -11.02
C ILE A 305 26.49 -16.36 -10.88
N SER A 306 26.01 -15.22 -11.36
CA SER A 306 26.70 -13.94 -11.24
C SER A 306 26.91 -13.52 -9.79
N THR A 307 27.84 -12.60 -9.55
CA THR A 307 28.13 -12.08 -8.21
C THR A 307 26.88 -11.40 -7.62
N PRO A 308 26.42 -11.78 -6.42
CA PRO A 308 25.27 -11.15 -5.78
C PRO A 308 25.45 -9.62 -5.60
N PRO A 309 24.44 -8.78 -5.88
CA PRO A 309 24.53 -7.33 -5.67
C PRO A 309 24.82 -6.93 -4.22
N ASN A 310 24.37 -7.73 -3.26
CA ASN A 310 24.79 -7.61 -1.86
C ASN A 310 26.00 -8.53 -1.62
N PRO A 311 27.21 -8.02 -1.33
CA PRO A 311 28.41 -8.85 -1.15
C PRO A 311 28.38 -9.76 0.09
N LEU A 312 27.39 -9.59 1.00
CA LEU A 312 27.15 -10.48 2.14
C LEU A 312 26.10 -11.57 1.83
N ALA A 313 25.43 -11.52 0.68
CA ALA A 313 24.50 -12.55 0.25
C ALA A 313 25.24 -13.76 -0.34
N ARG A 314 24.68 -14.96 -0.13
CA ARG A 314 25.24 -16.19 -0.70
C ARG A 314 24.89 -16.32 -2.18
N SER A 315 25.86 -16.77 -2.98
CA SER A 315 25.60 -17.32 -4.32
C SER A 315 25.05 -18.74 -4.18
N PHE A 316 23.90 -19.01 -4.79
CA PHE A 316 23.22 -20.31 -4.72
C PHE A 316 23.95 -21.43 -5.48
N THR A 317 24.80 -21.08 -6.45
CA THR A 317 25.53 -22.04 -7.29
C THR A 317 26.97 -22.24 -6.86
N GLN A 318 27.55 -21.31 -6.10
CA GLN A 318 28.95 -21.36 -5.67
C GLN A 318 29.14 -21.75 -4.20
N GLN A 319 28.10 -21.62 -3.36
CA GLN A 319 28.21 -21.79 -1.91
C GLN A 319 27.07 -22.65 -1.34
N PRO A 320 27.35 -23.58 -0.40
CA PRO A 320 26.30 -24.34 0.27
C PRO A 320 25.39 -23.42 1.11
N MET A 321 24.11 -23.77 1.17
CA MET A 321 23.11 -23.06 1.97
C MET A 321 23.39 -23.25 3.45
N GLY A 322 23.58 -22.14 4.17
CA GLY A 322 24.01 -22.18 5.58
C GLY A 322 22.99 -22.78 6.56
N ASN A 323 21.70 -22.73 6.21
CA ASN A 323 20.61 -23.34 6.99
C ASN A 323 20.10 -24.65 6.38
N GLY A 324 20.70 -25.15 5.29
CA GLY A 324 20.16 -26.26 4.49
C GLY A 324 19.47 -25.80 3.20
N SER A 325 19.42 -26.71 2.22
CA SER A 325 18.94 -26.50 0.83
C SER A 325 17.72 -27.39 0.49
N ASP A 326 17.10 -27.98 1.50
CA ASP A 326 15.82 -28.65 1.42
C ASP A 326 14.65 -27.65 1.59
N PRO A 327 13.46 -27.91 1.01
CA PRO A 327 12.38 -26.93 0.95
C PRO A 327 11.94 -26.37 2.30
N TYR A 328 11.83 -27.21 3.32
CA TYR A 328 11.37 -26.79 4.65
C TYR A 328 12.40 -25.89 5.35
N ARG A 329 13.69 -26.21 5.31
CA ARG A 329 14.72 -25.33 5.89
C ARG A 329 14.91 -24.03 5.10
N MET A 330 14.67 -24.06 3.79
CA MET A 330 14.59 -22.82 3.00
C MET A 330 13.34 -22.00 3.34
N PHE A 331 12.22 -22.65 3.70
CA PHE A 331 11.02 -21.98 4.21
C PHE A 331 11.27 -21.33 5.57
N GLU A 332 11.89 -22.03 6.52
CA GLU A 332 12.33 -21.46 7.80
C GLU A 332 13.24 -20.24 7.56
N THR A 333 14.14 -20.33 6.58
CA THR A 333 15.05 -19.23 6.19
C THR A 333 14.31 -18.01 5.65
N LEU A 334 13.27 -18.19 4.83
CA LEU A 334 12.44 -17.08 4.34
C LEU A 334 11.52 -16.52 5.43
N THR A 335 11.01 -17.38 6.33
CA THR A 335 10.05 -17.00 7.38
C THR A 335 10.72 -16.24 8.53
N TYR A 336 11.85 -16.75 9.02
CA TYR A 336 12.54 -16.20 10.20
C TYR A 336 13.80 -15.39 9.86
N GLY A 337 14.23 -15.40 8.60
CA GLY A 337 15.55 -14.91 8.20
C GLY A 337 16.66 -15.87 8.61
N TYR A 338 17.89 -15.62 8.14
CA TYR A 338 19.07 -16.40 8.54
C TYR A 338 20.36 -15.58 8.46
N ARG A 339 21.02 -15.38 9.62
CA ARG A 339 22.23 -14.55 9.77
C ARG A 339 22.00 -13.10 9.30
N ASN A 340 22.52 -12.75 8.11
CA ASN A 340 22.39 -11.42 7.49
C ASN A 340 21.23 -11.36 6.49
N MET A 341 20.60 -12.50 6.16
CA MET A 341 19.38 -12.53 5.37
C MET A 341 18.21 -12.16 6.28
N MET A 342 17.53 -11.07 5.95
CA MET A 342 16.28 -10.68 6.62
C MET A 342 15.18 -11.70 6.29
N ALA A 343 14.19 -11.82 7.18
CA ALA A 343 12.95 -12.51 6.85
C ALA A 343 12.27 -11.84 5.63
N ALA A 344 11.44 -12.62 4.93
CA ALA A 344 10.64 -12.18 3.79
C ALA A 344 9.13 -12.19 4.14
N PRO A 345 8.67 -11.38 5.13
CA PRO A 345 7.27 -11.35 5.57
C PRO A 345 6.31 -10.83 4.48
N GLN A 346 6.83 -10.23 3.42
CA GLN A 346 6.03 -9.82 2.26
C GLN A 346 5.62 -10.98 1.33
N LEU A 347 6.21 -12.16 1.51
CA LEU A 347 5.77 -13.40 0.86
C LEU A 347 4.88 -14.17 1.83
N ASP A 348 3.71 -14.62 1.40
CA ASP A 348 2.91 -15.60 2.15
C ASP A 348 3.54 -17.02 2.10
N PRO A 349 3.05 -17.98 2.90
CA PRO A 349 3.67 -19.31 2.95
C PRO A 349 3.72 -20.04 1.60
N ALA A 350 2.69 -19.93 0.76
CA ALA A 350 2.67 -20.58 -0.54
C ALA A 350 3.62 -19.89 -1.54
N GLU A 351 3.68 -18.55 -1.52
CA GLU A 351 4.64 -17.75 -2.27
C GLU A 351 6.10 -18.08 -1.90
N ARG A 352 6.40 -18.31 -0.61
CA ARG A 352 7.73 -18.77 -0.16
C ARG A 352 8.09 -20.10 -0.80
N TYR A 353 7.19 -21.09 -0.79
CA TYR A 353 7.43 -22.38 -1.46
C TYR A 353 7.61 -22.25 -2.98
N LYS A 354 6.84 -21.39 -3.67
CA LYS A 354 7.06 -21.09 -5.11
C LYS A 354 8.48 -20.58 -5.38
N VAL A 355 8.94 -19.60 -4.61
CA VAL A 355 10.32 -19.05 -4.71
C VAL A 355 11.37 -20.12 -4.42
N ILE A 356 11.16 -20.94 -3.40
CA ILE A 356 12.06 -22.03 -3.00
C ILE A 356 12.19 -23.07 -4.13
N HIS A 357 11.08 -23.50 -4.71
CA HIS A 357 11.08 -24.45 -5.81
C HIS A 357 11.75 -23.86 -7.05
N TYR A 358 11.49 -22.60 -7.41
CA TYR A 358 12.23 -21.92 -8.49
C TYR A 358 13.76 -21.91 -8.24
N ILE A 359 14.21 -21.50 -7.05
CA ILE A 359 15.64 -21.49 -6.70
C ILE A 359 16.23 -22.90 -6.80
N ARG A 360 15.58 -23.90 -6.21
CA ARG A 360 16.08 -25.28 -6.19
C ARG A 360 16.12 -25.89 -7.59
N GLU A 361 15.06 -25.72 -8.37
CA GLU A 361 14.83 -26.43 -9.63
C GLU A 361 15.44 -25.75 -10.86
N LYS A 362 15.46 -24.41 -10.90
CA LYS A 362 15.94 -23.64 -12.07
C LYS A 362 17.28 -22.94 -11.82
N LEU A 363 17.68 -22.65 -10.57
CA LEU A 363 18.99 -22.07 -10.28
C LEU A 363 20.01 -23.12 -9.79
N ILE A 364 19.69 -23.91 -8.77
CA ILE A 364 20.66 -24.84 -8.15
C ILE A 364 20.79 -26.13 -8.95
N ARG A 365 19.70 -26.85 -9.23
CA ARG A 365 19.74 -28.17 -9.90
C ARG A 365 20.53 -28.17 -11.23
N PRO A 366 20.35 -27.23 -12.18
CA PRO A 366 21.07 -27.26 -13.45
C PRO A 366 22.52 -26.77 -13.35
N ASN A 367 22.81 -25.80 -12.48
CA ASN A 367 24.10 -25.09 -12.48
C ASN A 367 25.07 -25.57 -11.39
N ALA A 368 24.56 -26.16 -10.30
CA ALA A 368 25.33 -26.64 -9.16
C ALA A 368 24.73 -27.93 -8.56
N PRO A 369 24.69 -29.05 -9.31
CA PRO A 369 24.07 -30.29 -8.85
C PRO A 369 24.69 -30.86 -7.57
N GLY A 370 25.97 -30.55 -7.29
CA GLY A 370 26.63 -30.93 -6.02
C GLY A 370 26.14 -30.16 -4.78
N LEU A 371 25.39 -29.06 -4.97
CA LEU A 371 24.69 -28.31 -3.92
C LEU A 371 23.19 -28.60 -3.88
N TYR A 372 22.67 -29.39 -4.83
CA TYR A 372 21.25 -29.74 -4.89
C TYR A 372 20.94 -30.90 -3.93
N THR A 373 20.12 -30.64 -2.90
CA THR A 373 19.66 -31.68 -1.96
C THR A 373 18.55 -32.52 -2.59
N GLN A 374 18.84 -33.80 -2.86
CA GLN A 374 17.79 -34.80 -3.14
C GLN A 374 17.00 -35.10 -1.87
N LEU A 375 15.69 -35.33 -2.03
CA LEU A 375 14.75 -35.58 -0.95
C LEU A 375 14.23 -37.03 -1.08
N PRO A 376 14.19 -37.84 -0.02
CA PRO A 376 13.51 -39.13 -0.06
C PRO A 376 11.99 -38.97 -0.12
N ASP A 377 11.27 -40.03 -0.52
CA ASP A 377 9.81 -39.99 -0.72
C ASP A 377 9.01 -39.70 0.57
N ASP A 378 9.60 -39.97 1.74
CA ASP A 378 9.07 -39.74 3.09
C ASP A 378 9.52 -38.40 3.71
N TYR A 379 10.25 -37.55 2.97
CA TYR A 379 10.82 -36.29 3.48
C TYR A 379 9.79 -35.31 4.08
N THR A 380 8.53 -35.40 3.69
CA THR A 380 7.47 -34.56 4.27
C THR A 380 6.88 -35.10 5.56
N ASP A 381 7.11 -36.37 5.87
CA ASP A 381 6.44 -37.05 6.98
C ASP A 381 7.05 -36.60 8.32
N ILE A 382 8.27 -36.03 8.28
CA ILE A 382 8.94 -35.32 9.37
C ILE A 382 8.48 -33.85 9.53
N MET A 383 7.62 -33.33 8.65
CA MET A 383 7.10 -31.96 8.75
C MET A 383 5.80 -31.90 9.57
N PRO A 384 5.50 -30.74 10.18
CA PRO A 384 4.21 -30.49 10.81
C PRO A 384 3.05 -30.74 9.84
N GLU A 385 1.97 -31.30 10.38
CA GLU A 385 0.70 -31.52 9.70
C GLU A 385 -0.27 -30.46 10.16
N ASN A 386 -0.90 -29.73 9.23
CA ASN A 386 -1.97 -28.78 9.56
C ASN A 386 -3.32 -29.50 9.55
N SER A 387 -4.20 -29.15 10.49
CA SER A 387 -5.55 -29.72 10.61
C SER A 387 -6.65 -28.87 9.95
N GLY A 388 -6.28 -27.91 9.10
CA GLY A 388 -7.21 -27.03 8.38
C GLY A 388 -6.82 -26.86 6.91
N ASP A 389 -7.84 -26.72 6.06
CA ASP A 389 -7.68 -26.56 4.60
C ASP A 389 -7.12 -25.16 4.26
N VAL A 390 -5.91 -25.13 3.70
CA VAL A 390 -5.21 -23.87 3.37
C VAL A 390 -5.80 -23.14 2.16
N SER A 391 -6.74 -23.76 1.43
CA SER A 391 -7.47 -23.08 0.34
C SER A 391 -8.37 -21.93 0.85
N GLN A 392 -8.65 -21.90 2.15
CA GLN A 392 -9.50 -20.91 2.82
C GLN A 392 -8.75 -19.67 3.36
N GLU A 393 -7.55 -19.35 2.89
CA GLU A 393 -6.86 -18.07 3.25
C GLU A 393 -7.78 -16.85 3.04
N ALA A 394 -8.64 -16.94 2.04
CA ALA A 394 -9.76 -16.06 1.77
C ALA A 394 -10.69 -15.80 2.97
N GLU A 395 -11.25 -16.89 3.48
CA GLU A 395 -12.21 -16.95 4.56
C GLU A 395 -11.53 -16.65 5.90
N ARG A 396 -10.24 -17.01 6.04
CA ARG A 396 -9.41 -16.63 7.19
C ARG A 396 -9.23 -15.11 7.26
N ILE A 397 -8.89 -14.46 6.15
CA ILE A 397 -8.77 -12.99 6.07
C ILE A 397 -10.12 -12.34 6.37
N GLU A 398 -11.21 -12.84 5.77
CA GLU A 398 -12.56 -12.32 6.02
C GLU A 398 -13.03 -12.53 7.47
N ASN A 399 -12.73 -13.67 8.09
CA ASN A 399 -13.03 -13.93 9.51
C ASN A 399 -12.19 -13.04 10.44
N LEU A 400 -10.93 -12.76 10.08
CA LEU A 400 -10.12 -11.73 10.73
C LEU A 400 -10.72 -10.33 10.55
N ALA A 401 -11.36 -10.04 9.42
CA ALA A 401 -12.09 -8.79 9.21
C ALA A 401 -13.28 -8.67 10.17
N LYS A 402 -14.10 -9.73 10.23
CA LYS A 402 -15.33 -9.81 11.02
C LYS A 402 -15.08 -9.68 12.53
N VAL A 403 -13.91 -10.08 13.03
CA VAL A 403 -13.51 -9.86 14.45
C VAL A 403 -12.62 -8.63 14.67
N GLY A 404 -12.47 -7.74 13.67
CA GLY A 404 -11.82 -6.45 13.83
C GLY A 404 -10.28 -6.45 13.75
N TYR A 405 -9.67 -7.43 13.08
CA TYR A 405 -8.23 -7.41 12.73
C TYR A 405 -7.93 -6.77 11.37
N LEU A 406 -8.92 -6.61 10.48
CA LEU A 406 -8.73 -5.85 9.23
C LEU A 406 -9.19 -4.39 9.36
N ARG A 407 -8.79 -3.61 8.36
CA ARG A 407 -9.17 -2.22 8.12
C ARG A 407 -10.67 -2.05 7.89
N ASP A 408 -11.27 -1.02 8.49
CA ASP A 408 -12.55 -0.48 8.04
C ASP A 408 -12.36 0.22 6.69
N TYR A 409 -13.05 -0.23 5.65
CA TYR A 409 -12.98 0.34 4.30
C TYR A 409 -14.00 1.46 4.06
N GLY A 410 -14.96 1.66 4.97
CA GLY A 410 -16.23 2.35 4.72
C GLY A 410 -17.22 1.48 3.94
N LYS A 411 -18.49 1.89 3.95
CA LYS A 411 -19.61 1.16 3.30
C LYS A 411 -19.57 1.12 1.77
N ALA A 412 -18.76 1.97 1.15
CA ALA A 412 -18.63 2.04 -0.31
C ALA A 412 -17.17 2.27 -0.68
N LEU A 413 -16.65 1.51 -1.64
CA LEU A 413 -15.30 1.59 -2.15
C LEU A 413 -15.32 1.81 -3.67
N ILE A 414 -14.68 2.88 -4.12
CA ILE A 414 -14.39 3.10 -5.54
C ILE A 414 -13.10 2.36 -5.86
N THR A 415 -13.12 1.32 -6.69
CA THR A 415 -11.93 0.51 -7.01
C THR A 415 -12.07 -0.20 -8.36
N PRO A 416 -10.98 -0.53 -9.08
CA PRO A 416 -11.02 -1.66 -10.01
C PRO A 416 -11.41 -2.95 -9.27
N VAL A 417 -12.15 -3.82 -9.95
CA VAL A 417 -12.60 -5.13 -9.48
C VAL A 417 -12.22 -6.17 -10.53
N ASP A 418 -11.53 -7.21 -10.09
CA ASP A 418 -11.16 -8.38 -10.88
C ASP A 418 -12.00 -9.60 -10.47
N SER A 419 -12.23 -10.55 -11.36
CA SER A 419 -13.07 -11.73 -11.13
C SER A 419 -12.83 -12.79 -12.21
N ASP A 420 -13.25 -14.03 -11.95
CA ASP A 420 -13.00 -15.16 -12.85
C ASP A 420 -13.81 -15.12 -14.16
N GLU A 421 -14.85 -14.28 -14.22
CA GLU A 421 -15.62 -13.99 -15.43
C GLU A 421 -15.49 -12.50 -15.82
N ASP A 422 -14.94 -12.21 -17.01
CA ASP A 422 -14.77 -10.84 -17.55
C ASP A 422 -16.04 -9.95 -17.43
N ALA A 423 -17.23 -10.55 -17.43
CA ALA A 423 -18.51 -9.85 -17.32
C ALA A 423 -18.78 -9.23 -15.94
N HIS A 424 -18.10 -9.70 -14.89
CA HIS A 424 -18.25 -9.23 -13.51
C HIS A 424 -17.06 -8.37 -13.05
N SER A 425 -16.04 -8.23 -13.89
CA SER A 425 -14.88 -7.36 -13.68
C SER A 425 -15.15 -5.92 -14.16
N SER A 426 -14.56 -4.93 -13.51
CA SER A 426 -14.60 -3.52 -13.96
C SER A 426 -13.30 -2.80 -13.63
N ARG A 427 -12.89 -1.89 -14.49
CA ARG A 427 -11.69 -1.06 -14.28
C ARG A 427 -11.92 0.08 -13.29
N ASN A 428 -13.17 0.38 -12.95
CA ASN A 428 -13.57 1.56 -12.19
C ASN A 428 -14.98 1.36 -11.61
N ALA A 429 -15.10 0.49 -10.60
CA ALA A 429 -16.38 0.17 -9.96
C ALA A 429 -16.66 1.04 -8.72
N LEU A 430 -17.93 1.13 -8.33
CA LEU A 430 -18.37 1.42 -6.96
C LEU A 430 -18.88 0.12 -6.37
N VAL A 431 -18.24 -0.36 -5.31
CA VAL A 431 -18.63 -1.58 -4.61
C VAL A 431 -19.17 -1.19 -3.24
N ILE A 432 -20.36 -1.66 -2.91
CA ILE A 432 -21.12 -1.24 -1.72
C ILE A 432 -21.39 -2.47 -0.84
N ASP A 433 -21.00 -2.39 0.43
CA ASP A 433 -21.37 -3.34 1.48
C ASP A 433 -22.82 -3.04 1.90
N LEU A 434 -23.72 -3.99 1.64
CA LEU A 434 -25.15 -3.90 1.97
C LEU A 434 -25.49 -4.45 3.36
N GLY A 435 -24.49 -4.87 4.13
CA GLY A 435 -24.65 -5.64 5.36
C GLY A 435 -24.98 -7.11 5.09
N ASN A 436 -25.10 -7.91 6.16
CA ASN A 436 -25.41 -9.34 6.09
C ASN A 436 -24.50 -10.11 5.11
N GLU A 437 -23.20 -9.78 5.11
CA GLU A 437 -22.17 -10.33 4.21
C GLU A 437 -22.48 -10.19 2.71
N THR A 438 -23.38 -9.27 2.34
CA THR A 438 -23.85 -9.08 0.97
C THR A 438 -23.25 -7.81 0.36
N THR A 439 -22.67 -7.94 -0.83
CA THR A 439 -22.00 -6.86 -1.54
C THR A 439 -22.58 -6.68 -2.93
N LEU A 440 -22.68 -5.44 -3.41
CA LEU A 440 -23.16 -5.10 -4.77
C LEU A 440 -22.18 -4.15 -5.46
N GLY A 441 -21.77 -4.50 -6.69
CA GLY A 441 -20.87 -3.69 -7.51
C GLY A 441 -21.56 -3.05 -8.70
N TYR A 442 -21.16 -1.81 -9.03
CA TYR A 442 -21.56 -1.07 -10.22
C TYR A 442 -20.33 -0.63 -11.02
N ASP A 443 -20.32 -0.85 -12.34
CA ASP A 443 -19.34 -0.21 -13.22
C ASP A 443 -19.68 1.28 -13.37
N LEU A 444 -18.74 2.19 -13.08
CA LEU A 444 -19.02 3.63 -13.06
C LEU A 444 -18.94 4.32 -14.42
N GLY A 445 -18.49 3.60 -15.46
CA GLY A 445 -18.57 4.06 -16.84
C GLY A 445 -19.95 3.84 -17.47
N THR A 446 -20.70 2.86 -16.99
CA THR A 446 -22.00 2.45 -17.55
C THR A 446 -23.17 2.53 -16.58
N LEU A 447 -22.89 2.58 -15.26
CA LEU A 447 -23.85 2.38 -14.17
C LEU A 447 -24.57 1.02 -14.24
N ASN A 448 -24.03 0.06 -14.98
CA ASN A 448 -24.49 -1.32 -14.97
C ASN A 448 -24.05 -1.98 -13.65
N SER A 449 -24.90 -2.83 -13.07
CA SER A 449 -24.43 -3.74 -12.02
C SER A 449 -23.44 -4.74 -12.61
N ILE A 450 -22.27 -4.90 -11.98
CA ILE A 450 -21.29 -5.94 -12.35
C ILE A 450 -21.57 -7.27 -11.65
N GLY A 451 -22.25 -7.23 -10.51
CA GLY A 451 -22.58 -8.42 -9.74
C GLY A 451 -22.98 -8.09 -8.31
N ALA A 452 -23.57 -9.08 -7.66
CA ALA A 452 -23.68 -9.12 -6.22
C ALA A 452 -23.13 -10.45 -5.70
N TRP A 453 -22.58 -10.42 -4.49
CA TRP A 453 -21.93 -11.57 -3.87
C TRP A 453 -22.29 -11.67 -2.39
N GLN A 454 -22.24 -12.88 -1.85
CA GLN A 454 -22.50 -13.18 -0.45
C GLN A 454 -21.29 -13.91 0.18
N GLY A 455 -20.93 -13.53 1.41
CA GLY A 455 -19.83 -14.10 2.20
C GLY A 455 -18.77 -13.09 2.65
N GLY A 456 -18.74 -11.89 2.06
CA GLY A 456 -17.80 -10.83 2.42
C GLY A 456 -17.85 -9.61 1.49
N PHE A 457 -16.92 -8.66 1.68
CA PHE A 457 -16.85 -7.43 0.87
C PHE A 457 -16.12 -7.63 -0.46
N LEU A 458 -14.78 -7.62 -0.44
CA LEU A 458 -13.91 -7.96 -1.56
C LEU A 458 -12.67 -8.69 -1.04
N ASP A 459 -12.04 -9.50 -1.89
CA ASP A 459 -10.71 -10.02 -1.60
C ASP A 459 -9.64 -8.95 -1.80
N PHE A 460 -8.96 -8.61 -0.72
CA PHE A 460 -7.83 -7.69 -0.70
C PHE A 460 -6.49 -8.38 -0.46
N SER A 461 -6.44 -9.71 -0.36
CA SER A 461 -5.26 -10.50 0.06
C SER A 461 -3.98 -10.21 -0.74
N ASN A 462 -4.09 -10.10 -2.07
CA ASN A 462 -2.97 -9.78 -2.97
C ASN A 462 -2.93 -8.30 -3.40
N THR A 463 -3.52 -7.41 -2.60
CA THR A 463 -3.60 -5.98 -2.90
C THR A 463 -2.75 -5.16 -1.94
N LEU A 464 -2.52 -3.89 -2.31
CA LEU A 464 -1.83 -2.95 -1.43
C LEU A 464 -2.61 -2.61 -0.17
N HIS A 465 -3.88 -3.02 -0.02
CA HIS A 465 -4.58 -2.86 1.25
C HIS A 465 -3.98 -3.72 2.37
N HIS A 466 -3.36 -4.86 2.04
CA HIS A 466 -2.78 -5.81 3.02
C HIS A 466 -1.30 -6.16 2.80
N LYS A 467 -0.78 -6.17 1.57
CA LYS A 467 0.66 -6.43 1.32
C LYS A 467 1.44 -5.11 1.17
N LEU A 468 2.67 -5.07 1.71
CA LEU A 468 3.59 -3.93 1.56
C LEU A 468 4.00 -3.72 0.08
N ARG A 469 4.07 -4.83 -0.66
CA ARG A 469 4.20 -4.89 -2.13
C ARG A 469 3.21 -5.92 -2.61
N ALA A 470 2.40 -5.57 -3.60
CA ALA A 470 1.34 -6.41 -4.11
C ALA A 470 1.21 -6.20 -5.62
N SER A 471 0.76 -7.24 -6.33
CA SER A 471 0.59 -7.22 -7.80
C SER A 471 -0.85 -7.49 -8.24
N GLY A 472 -1.79 -7.66 -7.31
CA GLY A 472 -3.20 -7.90 -7.56
C GLY A 472 -4.09 -6.67 -7.39
N LEU A 473 -5.28 -6.73 -7.99
CA LEU A 473 -6.40 -5.83 -7.76
C LEU A 473 -7.38 -6.47 -6.76
N PRO A 474 -8.29 -5.72 -6.14
CA PRO A 474 -9.37 -6.30 -5.34
C PRO A 474 -10.23 -7.26 -6.18
N ARG A 475 -10.51 -8.46 -5.65
CA ARG A 475 -11.26 -9.50 -6.38
C ARG A 475 -12.64 -9.76 -5.81
N ALA A 476 -13.62 -9.91 -6.69
CA ALA A 476 -14.95 -10.38 -6.34
C ALA A 476 -15.04 -11.91 -6.53
N ARG A 477 -14.73 -12.65 -5.45
CA ARG A 477 -14.59 -14.12 -5.44
C ARG A 477 -15.52 -14.88 -4.47
N PHE A 478 -16.42 -14.16 -3.82
CA PHE A 478 -17.38 -14.73 -2.87
C PHE A 478 -18.57 -15.35 -3.62
N ASP A 479 -19.56 -15.92 -2.93
CA ASP A 479 -20.68 -16.63 -3.57
C ASP A 479 -21.52 -15.67 -4.41
N PHE A 480 -21.48 -15.83 -5.72
CA PHE A 480 -22.17 -14.97 -6.68
C PHE A 480 -23.69 -15.16 -6.62
N LEU A 481 -24.44 -14.05 -6.68
CA LEU A 481 -25.91 -14.02 -6.69
C LEU A 481 -26.44 -13.81 -8.13
N PRO A 482 -26.82 -14.87 -8.86
CA PRO A 482 -27.01 -14.78 -10.31
C PRO A 482 -28.26 -14.02 -10.74
N GLY A 483 -28.14 -13.22 -11.80
CA GLY A 483 -29.20 -12.39 -12.37
C GLY A 483 -29.31 -10.97 -11.79
N ILE A 484 -28.40 -10.60 -10.87
CA ILE A 484 -28.32 -9.26 -10.27
C ILE A 484 -27.38 -8.33 -11.06
N GLU A 485 -26.38 -8.92 -11.72
CA GLU A 485 -25.47 -8.33 -12.70
C GLU A 485 -26.16 -7.96 -14.03
N GLY A 486 -25.51 -7.12 -14.82
CA GLY A 486 -25.95 -6.76 -16.17
C GLY A 486 -27.21 -5.89 -16.25
N TRP A 487 -27.71 -5.38 -15.13
CA TRP A 487 -28.84 -4.44 -15.13
C TRP A 487 -28.37 -3.05 -15.55
N GLY A 488 -28.81 -2.59 -16.71
CA GLY A 488 -28.30 -1.37 -17.34
C GLY A 488 -29.39 -0.48 -17.93
N TRP A 489 -29.11 0.81 -18.05
CA TRP A 489 -30.03 1.78 -18.64
C TRP A 489 -30.01 1.71 -20.17
N ALA A 490 -31.19 1.69 -20.80
CA ALA A 490 -31.31 1.76 -22.24
C ALA A 490 -31.23 3.21 -22.77
N TRP A 491 -30.72 3.34 -23.99
CA TRP A 491 -30.62 4.63 -24.68
C TRP A 491 -31.94 4.98 -25.40
N ASN A 492 -32.31 6.27 -25.42
CA ASN A 492 -33.53 6.81 -26.03
C ASN A 492 -34.85 6.13 -25.59
N GLY A 493 -34.86 5.44 -24.44
CA GLY A 493 -36.03 4.70 -23.97
C GLY A 493 -36.42 3.55 -24.89
N ASN A 494 -35.43 2.89 -25.52
CA ASN A 494 -35.64 1.71 -26.34
C ASN A 494 -34.52 0.68 -26.09
N ALA A 495 -34.86 -0.39 -25.38
CA ALA A 495 -33.97 -1.52 -25.08
C ALA A 495 -33.29 -2.21 -26.30
N ALA A 496 -33.75 -1.97 -27.53
CA ALA A 496 -33.05 -2.45 -28.73
C ALA A 496 -31.80 -1.62 -29.10
N TYR A 497 -31.61 -0.43 -28.50
CA TYR A 497 -30.36 0.33 -28.59
C TYR A 497 -29.44 -0.05 -27.44
N ALA A 498 -28.56 -1.02 -27.69
CA ALA A 498 -27.40 -1.26 -26.83
C ALA A 498 -26.50 -0.01 -26.79
N LEU A 499 -25.74 0.14 -25.69
CA LEU A 499 -24.65 1.12 -25.63
C LEU A 499 -23.66 0.83 -26.78
N PRO A 500 -23.05 1.86 -27.40
CA PRO A 500 -22.00 1.66 -28.39
C PRO A 500 -20.82 0.90 -27.76
N GLU A 501 -20.01 0.23 -28.59
CA GLU A 501 -18.81 -0.44 -28.09
C GLU A 501 -17.88 0.58 -27.42
N LEU A 502 -17.79 0.50 -26.09
CA LEU A 502 -17.06 1.49 -25.29
C LEU A 502 -15.55 1.27 -25.30
N LYS A 503 -15.04 0.19 -25.91
CA LYS A 503 -13.59 -0.08 -25.93
C LYS A 503 -12.88 0.93 -26.85
N PRO A 504 -11.74 1.50 -26.42
CA PRO A 504 -11.04 1.30 -25.15
C PRO A 504 -11.44 2.30 -24.03
N ARG A 505 -12.37 3.23 -24.27
CA ARG A 505 -12.72 4.33 -23.36
C ARG A 505 -13.53 3.97 -22.11
N THR A 506 -14.17 2.79 -22.07
CA THR A 506 -14.89 2.20 -20.92
C THR A 506 -15.98 3.04 -20.21
N ILE A 507 -16.18 4.30 -20.58
CA ILE A 507 -17.18 5.23 -20.03
C ILE A 507 -18.15 5.67 -21.14
N SER A 508 -19.43 5.70 -20.80
CA SER A 508 -20.52 6.15 -21.67
C SER A 508 -20.45 7.65 -21.91
N PRO A 509 -20.86 8.17 -23.09
CA PRO A 509 -20.94 9.62 -23.31
C PRO A 509 -21.87 10.28 -22.28
N GLU A 510 -21.48 11.44 -21.72
CA GLU A 510 -22.22 12.09 -20.63
C GLU A 510 -23.69 12.44 -20.96
N SER A 511 -23.99 12.65 -22.25
CA SER A 511 -25.36 12.83 -22.75
C SER A 511 -26.25 11.60 -22.56
N GLN A 512 -25.65 10.41 -22.40
CA GLN A 512 -26.33 9.14 -22.15
C GLN A 512 -26.37 8.86 -20.65
N ILE A 513 -25.21 8.77 -20.02
CA ILE A 513 -25.05 8.48 -18.59
C ILE A 513 -23.89 9.32 -18.06
N ARG A 514 -24.07 9.96 -16.89
CA ARG A 514 -22.96 10.58 -16.14
C ARG A 514 -23.10 10.25 -14.66
N TYR A 515 -22.10 9.56 -14.11
CA TYR A 515 -21.89 9.47 -12.67
C TYR A 515 -21.58 10.85 -12.09
N ARG A 516 -22.27 11.25 -11.02
CA ARG A 516 -22.08 12.54 -10.33
C ARG A 516 -21.44 12.39 -8.95
N GLY A 517 -21.48 11.21 -8.35
CA GLY A 517 -20.95 10.97 -7.01
C GLY A 517 -21.82 10.05 -6.18
N HIS A 518 -21.53 9.94 -4.90
CA HIS A 518 -22.38 9.24 -3.93
C HIS A 518 -22.42 9.97 -2.59
N TYR A 519 -23.56 9.84 -1.90
CA TYR A 519 -23.76 10.33 -0.54
C TYR A 519 -23.78 9.13 0.41
N PRO A 520 -22.88 9.05 1.40
CA PRO A 520 -23.06 8.14 2.52
C PRO A 520 -24.10 8.72 3.50
N PHE A 521 -25.03 7.89 3.98
CA PHE A 521 -26.06 8.31 4.92
C PHE A 521 -26.39 7.16 5.89
N ALA A 522 -25.81 7.20 7.08
CA ALA A 522 -25.85 6.07 8.03
C ALA A 522 -25.41 4.76 7.34
N ASP A 523 -26.29 3.74 7.31
CA ASP A 523 -26.05 2.46 6.63
C ASP A 523 -26.29 2.50 5.12
N ASP A 524 -26.96 3.52 4.59
CA ASP A 524 -27.29 3.64 3.17
C ASP A 524 -26.20 4.38 2.39
N THR A 525 -25.95 3.94 1.16
CA THR A 525 -25.18 4.70 0.15
C THR A 525 -26.13 5.12 -0.96
N VAL A 526 -26.21 6.43 -1.23
CA VAL A 526 -27.06 7.01 -2.30
C VAL A 526 -26.17 7.42 -3.48
N ILE A 527 -26.22 6.61 -4.54
CA ILE A 527 -25.55 6.84 -5.82
C ILE A 527 -26.29 7.97 -6.57
N SER A 528 -25.56 8.96 -7.06
CA SER A 528 -26.10 10.11 -7.80
C SER A 528 -25.58 10.11 -9.23
N TYR A 529 -26.50 10.13 -10.20
CA TYR A 529 -26.17 10.16 -11.62
C TYR A 529 -27.27 10.82 -12.48
N THR A 530 -27.00 10.97 -13.77
CA THR A 530 -28.02 11.29 -14.78
C THR A 530 -28.11 10.22 -15.84
N VAL A 531 -29.33 9.98 -16.32
CA VAL A 531 -29.63 9.15 -17.49
C VAL A 531 -30.37 10.03 -18.48
N GLN A 532 -29.81 10.23 -19.67
CA GLN A 532 -30.37 11.08 -20.73
C GLN A 532 -30.65 12.54 -20.25
N GLY A 533 -29.80 13.03 -19.34
CA GLY A 533 -29.95 14.33 -18.67
C GLY A 533 -30.98 14.37 -17.51
N ARG A 534 -31.80 13.34 -17.33
CA ARG A 534 -32.74 13.21 -16.21
C ARG A 534 -32.00 12.69 -14.97
N SER A 535 -32.11 13.39 -13.85
CA SER A 535 -31.43 13.01 -12.59
C SER A 535 -32.05 11.77 -11.95
N VAL A 536 -31.19 10.89 -11.46
CA VAL A 536 -31.52 9.67 -10.74
C VAL A 536 -30.68 9.62 -9.46
N LEU A 537 -31.35 9.40 -8.34
CA LEU A 537 -30.74 8.89 -7.12
C LEU A 537 -31.08 7.41 -7.01
N GLU A 538 -30.11 6.59 -6.63
CA GLU A 538 -30.29 5.16 -6.40
C GLU A 538 -29.65 4.76 -5.07
N SER A 539 -30.29 3.90 -4.29
CA SER A 539 -29.69 3.35 -3.07
C SER A 539 -30.00 1.86 -2.94
N PRO A 540 -29.00 0.97 -3.05
CA PRO A 540 -29.19 -0.45 -2.83
C PRO A 540 -29.29 -0.79 -1.34
N SER A 541 -29.88 -1.93 -1.01
CA SER A 541 -29.84 -2.55 0.34
C SER A 541 -30.15 -4.05 0.23
N ALA A 542 -29.80 -4.84 1.24
CA ALA A 542 -30.13 -6.27 1.31
C ALA A 542 -31.02 -6.57 2.54
N GLU A 543 -31.95 -7.50 2.40
CA GLU A 543 -32.64 -8.16 3.52
C GLU A 543 -32.59 -9.68 3.38
N THR A 544 -32.57 -10.41 4.50
CA THR A 544 -32.72 -11.87 4.51
C THR A 544 -34.19 -12.23 4.70
N ARG A 545 -34.77 -13.03 3.80
CA ARG A 545 -36.12 -13.60 3.92
C ARG A 545 -36.07 -15.10 3.68
N ASP A 546 -36.56 -15.89 4.63
CA ASP A 546 -36.67 -17.35 4.50
C ASP A 546 -35.35 -18.00 4.01
N GLU A 547 -34.25 -17.65 4.69
CA GLU A 547 -32.86 -18.06 4.39
C GLU A 547 -32.29 -17.55 3.05
N ALA A 548 -33.08 -16.85 2.23
CA ALA A 548 -32.65 -16.24 0.98
C ALA A 548 -32.32 -14.74 1.11
N THR A 549 -31.29 -14.30 0.38
CA THR A 549 -30.92 -12.89 0.25
C THR A 549 -31.82 -12.20 -0.79
N VAL A 550 -32.46 -11.10 -0.42
CA VAL A 550 -33.26 -10.24 -1.29
C VAL A 550 -32.56 -8.89 -1.43
N ILE A 551 -32.20 -8.53 -2.66
CA ILE A 551 -31.55 -7.25 -2.97
C ILE A 551 -32.62 -6.25 -3.41
N HIS A 552 -32.62 -5.10 -2.77
CA HIS A 552 -33.45 -3.94 -3.09
C HIS A 552 -32.61 -2.91 -3.83
N ARG A 553 -33.11 -2.40 -4.95
CA ARG A 553 -32.64 -1.18 -5.60
C ARG A 553 -33.74 -0.13 -5.48
N ARG A 554 -33.53 0.87 -4.61
CA ARG A 554 -34.45 1.98 -4.36
C ARG A 554 -34.03 3.15 -5.26
N PHE A 555 -34.98 3.88 -5.83
CA PHE A 555 -34.71 4.98 -6.74
C PHE A 555 -35.62 6.18 -6.48
N THR A 556 -35.05 7.38 -6.62
CA THR A 556 -35.79 8.63 -6.84
C THR A 556 -35.38 9.20 -8.18
N ILE A 557 -36.30 9.18 -9.13
CA ILE A 557 -36.10 9.66 -10.49
C ILE A 557 -36.77 11.02 -10.60
N ALA A 558 -36.01 12.07 -10.92
CA ALA A 558 -36.53 13.44 -11.00
C ALA A 558 -37.65 13.58 -12.07
N ALA A 559 -38.35 14.72 -12.07
CA ALA A 559 -39.27 15.07 -13.16
C ALA A 559 -38.56 15.04 -14.53
N GLY A 560 -39.29 14.72 -15.60
CA GLY A 560 -38.73 14.61 -16.94
C GLY A 560 -39.78 14.38 -18.04
N ASN A 561 -39.50 14.89 -19.24
CA ASN A 561 -40.42 14.91 -20.38
C ASN A 561 -40.31 13.69 -21.32
N HIS A 562 -39.38 12.78 -21.07
CA HIS A 562 -39.12 11.57 -21.86
C HIS A 562 -39.13 10.31 -20.97
N PRO A 563 -39.46 9.14 -21.53
CA PRO A 563 -39.37 7.88 -20.80
C PRO A 563 -37.91 7.48 -20.57
N LEU A 564 -37.67 6.77 -19.47
CA LEU A 564 -36.44 6.01 -19.24
C LEU A 564 -36.77 4.52 -19.23
N GLU A 565 -35.79 3.68 -19.55
CA GLU A 565 -35.93 2.23 -19.50
C GLU A 565 -34.70 1.61 -18.84
N LEU A 566 -34.94 0.74 -17.86
CA LEU A 566 -33.91 -0.06 -17.20
C LEU A 566 -34.09 -1.52 -17.66
N VAL A 567 -33.05 -2.12 -18.22
CA VAL A 567 -33.05 -3.47 -18.77
C VAL A 567 -32.41 -4.41 -17.75
N ALA A 568 -33.07 -5.51 -17.42
CA ALA A 568 -32.48 -6.57 -16.61
C ALA A 568 -31.61 -7.49 -17.48
N ARG A 569 -30.59 -8.15 -16.89
CA ARG A 569 -29.95 -9.29 -17.58
C ARG A 569 -31.02 -10.35 -17.85
N HIS A 570 -31.06 -10.79 -19.10
CA HIS A 570 -31.95 -11.84 -19.55
C HIS A 570 -31.14 -13.08 -19.89
N ASP A 571 -31.45 -14.18 -19.21
CA ASP A 571 -31.02 -15.51 -19.64
C ASP A 571 -31.90 -15.93 -20.84
N GLU A 572 -31.31 -15.93 -22.04
CA GLU A 572 -32.02 -16.31 -23.28
C GLU A 572 -32.55 -17.76 -23.27
N SER A 573 -32.08 -18.62 -22.35
CA SER A 573 -32.61 -19.97 -22.17
C SER A 573 -33.89 -20.03 -21.34
N THR A 574 -34.20 -18.98 -20.57
CA THR A 574 -35.37 -18.90 -19.67
C THR A 574 -36.20 -17.64 -19.96
N PRO A 575 -37.29 -17.74 -20.77
CA PRO A 575 -38.13 -16.60 -21.12
C PRO A 575 -38.65 -15.84 -19.90
N ALA A 576 -38.58 -14.50 -19.94
CA ALA A 576 -39.09 -13.68 -18.87
C ALA A 576 -40.63 -13.64 -18.87
N ASP A 577 -41.23 -13.79 -17.70
CA ASP A 577 -42.69 -13.80 -17.49
C ASP A 577 -43.10 -12.61 -16.62
N ILE A 578 -44.27 -12.01 -16.88
CA ILE A 578 -44.75 -10.78 -16.23
C ILE A 578 -46.16 -10.99 -15.69
N THR A 579 -46.30 -10.91 -14.37
CA THR A 579 -47.58 -10.97 -13.65
C THR A 579 -47.78 -9.66 -12.88
N GLY A 580 -48.34 -8.66 -13.56
CA GLY A 580 -48.62 -7.34 -12.98
C GLY A 580 -47.33 -6.59 -12.59
N ASN A 581 -47.15 -6.34 -11.29
CA ASN A 581 -45.96 -5.67 -10.75
C ASN A 581 -44.79 -6.65 -10.49
N GLN A 582 -44.99 -7.95 -10.68
CA GLN A 582 -43.98 -8.98 -10.54
C GLN A 582 -43.53 -9.46 -11.92
N ALA A 583 -42.25 -9.80 -12.04
CA ALA A 583 -41.73 -10.53 -13.19
C ALA A 583 -40.76 -11.64 -12.75
N ARG A 584 -40.46 -12.56 -13.66
CA ARG A 584 -39.45 -13.62 -13.50
C ARG A 584 -38.41 -13.50 -14.60
N THR A 585 -37.13 -13.71 -14.27
CA THR A 585 -36.02 -13.78 -15.22
C THR A 585 -35.00 -14.78 -14.70
N GLY A 586 -34.72 -15.85 -15.45
CA GLY A 586 -33.96 -17.00 -14.94
C GLY A 586 -34.54 -17.53 -13.62
N ASN A 587 -33.69 -17.70 -12.62
CA ASN A 587 -34.06 -18.16 -11.28
C ASN A 587 -34.59 -17.05 -10.35
N LEU A 588 -34.52 -15.77 -10.76
CA LEU A 588 -34.98 -14.63 -9.96
C LEU A 588 -36.45 -14.32 -10.20
N THR A 589 -37.13 -13.96 -9.10
CA THR A 589 -38.35 -13.17 -9.14
C THR A 589 -38.00 -11.72 -8.77
N VAL A 590 -38.60 -10.78 -9.51
CA VAL A 590 -38.43 -9.35 -9.29
C VAL A 590 -39.77 -8.67 -9.03
N TRP A 591 -39.81 -7.77 -8.05
CA TRP A 591 -41.02 -7.07 -7.60
C TRP A 591 -40.84 -5.56 -7.72
N LEU A 592 -41.76 -4.91 -8.44
CA LEU A 592 -41.83 -3.46 -8.60
C LEU A 592 -42.83 -2.85 -7.61
N THR A 593 -42.35 -1.95 -6.76
CA THR A 593 -43.19 -0.99 -6.05
C THR A 593 -42.89 0.40 -6.60
N ALA A 594 -43.90 1.16 -7.02
CA ALA A 594 -43.68 2.49 -7.60
C ALA A 594 -44.81 3.46 -7.23
N SER A 595 -44.44 4.72 -7.00
CA SER A 595 -45.37 5.84 -6.77
C SER A 595 -46.27 6.13 -7.98
N SER A 596 -45.72 5.94 -9.18
CA SER A 596 -46.46 6.09 -10.44
C SER A 596 -46.97 4.75 -10.96
N LYS A 597 -48.30 4.58 -11.04
CA LYS A 597 -48.97 3.41 -11.65
C LYS A 597 -48.69 3.21 -13.15
N LYS A 598 -47.97 4.15 -13.79
CA LYS A 598 -47.54 4.07 -15.18
C LYS A 598 -46.14 3.42 -15.33
N ALA A 599 -45.37 3.30 -14.25
CA ALA A 599 -44.16 2.50 -14.26
C ALA A 599 -44.54 1.01 -14.22
N HIS A 600 -44.04 0.22 -15.15
CA HIS A 600 -44.44 -1.18 -15.32
C HIS A 600 -43.36 -2.02 -16.02
N TRP A 601 -43.41 -3.33 -15.81
CA TRP A 601 -42.61 -4.29 -16.58
C TRP A 601 -43.19 -4.49 -17.97
N ARG A 602 -42.31 -4.63 -18.96
CA ARG A 602 -42.62 -5.08 -20.31
C ARG A 602 -41.49 -5.97 -20.85
N LEU A 603 -41.77 -6.73 -21.91
CA LEU A 603 -40.73 -7.37 -22.70
C LEU A 603 -40.29 -6.46 -23.84
N SER A 604 -39.02 -6.53 -24.23
CA SER A 604 -38.50 -5.97 -25.48
C SER A 604 -38.80 -6.89 -26.68
N ALA A 605 -38.50 -6.43 -27.90
CA ALA A 605 -38.72 -7.22 -29.11
C ALA A 605 -37.83 -8.48 -29.18
N ASP A 606 -36.69 -8.46 -28.49
CA ASP A 606 -35.74 -9.54 -28.28
C ASP A 606 -35.94 -10.29 -26.95
N GLY A 607 -37.11 -10.13 -26.30
CA GLY A 607 -37.53 -10.95 -25.15
C GLY A 607 -36.98 -10.52 -23.77
N LYS A 608 -36.10 -9.52 -23.71
CA LYS A 608 -35.51 -9.04 -22.45
C LYS A 608 -36.56 -8.38 -21.56
N LEU A 609 -36.41 -8.53 -20.26
CA LEU A 609 -37.23 -7.86 -19.25
C LEU A 609 -36.80 -6.38 -19.11
N VAL A 610 -37.76 -5.47 -19.25
CA VAL A 610 -37.54 -4.02 -19.22
C VAL A 610 -38.50 -3.36 -18.24
N LEU A 611 -37.98 -2.56 -17.31
CA LEU A 611 -38.76 -1.62 -16.53
C LEU A 611 -38.97 -0.33 -17.35
N HIS A 612 -40.21 -0.06 -17.73
CA HIS A 612 -40.57 1.21 -18.37
C HIS A 612 -40.89 2.27 -17.32
N ILE A 613 -40.17 3.39 -17.35
CA ILE A 613 -40.38 4.56 -16.48
C ILE A 613 -40.91 5.72 -17.32
N PRO A 614 -42.13 6.23 -17.04
CA PRO A 614 -42.78 7.22 -17.89
C PRO A 614 -42.18 8.63 -17.74
N PRO A 615 -42.47 9.54 -18.70
CA PRO A 615 -42.44 10.97 -18.45
C PRO A 615 -43.33 11.35 -17.25
N SER A 616 -42.89 12.33 -16.46
CA SER A 616 -43.62 12.83 -15.28
C SER A 616 -43.25 14.28 -14.97
N ALA A 617 -44.23 15.07 -14.53
CA ALA A 617 -44.01 16.41 -14.01
C ALA A 617 -43.48 16.40 -12.56
N GLU A 618 -43.71 15.31 -11.83
CA GLU A 618 -43.25 15.09 -10.47
C GLU A 618 -42.17 14.00 -10.41
N PRO A 619 -41.32 13.95 -9.37
CA PRO A 619 -40.43 12.81 -9.12
C PRO A 619 -41.18 11.47 -9.03
N ILE A 620 -40.51 10.40 -9.47
CA ILE A 620 -41.00 9.02 -9.34
C ILE A 620 -40.07 8.28 -8.37
N ASN A 621 -40.60 7.99 -7.18
CA ASN A 621 -39.99 7.09 -6.22
C ASN A 621 -40.42 5.64 -6.54
N LEU A 622 -39.46 4.72 -6.66
CA LEU A 622 -39.71 3.29 -6.93
C LEU A 622 -38.66 2.40 -6.25
N ASN A 623 -39.00 1.12 -6.07
CA ASN A 623 -38.12 0.08 -5.55
C ASN A 623 -38.29 -1.19 -6.40
N ILE A 624 -37.16 -1.75 -6.83
CA ILE A 624 -37.06 -3.07 -7.44
C ILE A 624 -36.47 -3.99 -6.36
N ALA A 625 -37.24 -4.97 -5.89
CA ALA A 625 -36.69 -6.04 -5.06
C ALA A 625 -36.45 -7.28 -5.92
N MET A 626 -35.37 -8.01 -5.66
CA MET A 626 -34.89 -9.13 -6.47
C MET A 626 -34.46 -10.26 -5.53
N GLY A 627 -34.99 -11.47 -5.73
CA GLY A 627 -34.62 -12.62 -4.92
C GLY A 627 -34.98 -13.96 -5.60
N PRO A 628 -34.58 -15.10 -5.03
CA PRO A 628 -34.90 -16.41 -5.57
C PRO A 628 -36.41 -16.62 -5.76
N THR A 629 -36.79 -17.41 -6.78
CA THR A 629 -38.20 -17.57 -7.17
C THR A 629 -39.10 -18.25 -6.12
N ALA A 630 -38.52 -18.87 -5.09
CA ALA A 630 -39.25 -19.42 -3.94
C ALA A 630 -39.61 -18.36 -2.87
N THR A 631 -38.94 -17.21 -2.87
CA THR A 631 -39.04 -16.20 -1.81
C THR A 631 -40.38 -15.43 -1.90
N PRO A 632 -41.07 -15.17 -0.77
CA PRO A 632 -42.31 -14.39 -0.77
C PRO A 632 -42.07 -12.90 -1.10
N PRO A 633 -43.08 -12.18 -1.65
CA PRO A 633 -42.94 -10.77 -1.97
C PRO A 633 -42.62 -9.91 -0.73
N PRO A 634 -41.59 -9.05 -0.79
CA PRO A 634 -41.18 -8.24 0.34
C PRO A 634 -42.16 -7.11 0.63
N LYS A 635 -42.18 -6.65 1.89
CA LYS A 635 -42.94 -5.45 2.29
C LYS A 635 -42.09 -4.21 2.05
N VAL A 636 -42.47 -3.42 1.05
CA VAL A 636 -41.68 -2.28 0.59
C VAL A 636 -42.33 -0.96 1.01
N GLN A 637 -41.59 -0.14 1.74
CA GLN A 637 -41.88 1.29 1.89
C GLN A 637 -41.13 2.06 0.80
N LEU A 638 -41.85 2.91 0.05
CA LEU A 638 -41.21 3.84 -0.88
C LEU A 638 -40.50 4.94 -0.08
N LEU A 639 -39.26 5.22 -0.46
CA LEU A 639 -38.43 6.27 0.10
C LEU A 639 -38.24 7.36 -0.96
N ASP A 640 -38.21 8.61 -0.52
CA ASP A 640 -37.57 9.67 -1.29
C ASP A 640 -36.09 9.71 -0.88
N LEU A 641 -35.19 9.58 -1.86
CA LEU A 641 -33.75 9.58 -1.60
C LEU A 641 -33.18 11.01 -1.53
N THR A 642 -33.94 12.05 -1.91
CA THR A 642 -33.49 13.43 -1.78
C THR A 642 -33.28 13.84 -0.31
N ASP A 643 -34.10 13.31 0.60
CA ASP A 643 -33.99 13.46 2.06
C ASP A 643 -32.63 12.97 2.63
N ARG A 644 -31.88 12.18 1.86
CA ARG A 644 -30.59 11.56 2.25
C ARG A 644 -29.37 12.20 1.57
N THR A 645 -29.54 13.39 0.98
CA THR A 645 -28.48 14.12 0.26
C THR A 645 -27.92 15.34 1.01
N GLN A 646 -28.46 15.64 2.20
CA GLN A 646 -28.14 16.84 2.99
C GLN A 646 -27.22 16.54 4.20
N GLY A 647 -26.53 15.40 4.13
CA GLY A 647 -25.65 14.87 5.16
C GLY A 647 -26.32 13.91 6.14
N GLY A 648 -25.53 12.95 6.63
CA GLY A 648 -25.98 11.86 7.50
C GLY A 648 -25.64 12.10 8.97
N PRO A 649 -25.94 11.12 9.86
CA PRO A 649 -25.28 11.02 11.15
C PRO A 649 -23.82 10.59 10.94
N ARG A 650 -22.89 11.31 11.58
CA ARG A 650 -21.46 10.99 11.61
C ARG A 650 -21.19 9.52 11.95
N ARG A 651 -20.33 8.86 11.17
CA ARG A 651 -19.95 7.44 11.36
C ARG A 651 -18.63 7.30 12.10
N TRP A 652 -17.67 8.20 11.89
CA TRP A 652 -16.36 8.16 12.56
C TRP A 652 -16.26 9.22 13.67
N THR A 653 -16.79 8.90 14.85
CA THR A 653 -16.77 9.81 16.01
C THR A 653 -15.43 9.84 16.77
N GLU A 654 -14.59 8.82 16.58
CA GLU A 654 -13.33 8.67 17.31
C GLU A 654 -12.20 9.56 16.74
N THR A 655 -11.43 10.15 17.65
CA THR A 655 -10.27 11.00 17.32
C THR A 655 -8.99 10.48 17.95
N HIS A 656 -7.84 10.83 17.37
CA HIS A 656 -6.53 10.51 17.92
C HIS A 656 -5.75 11.79 18.20
N THR A 657 -5.64 12.17 19.49
CA THR A 657 -4.77 13.27 19.92
C THR A 657 -3.41 12.71 20.30
N LEU A 658 -2.35 13.23 19.68
CA LEU A 658 -0.98 12.75 19.82
C LEU A 658 -0.02 13.93 20.02
N LYS A 659 1.04 13.69 20.79
CA LYS A 659 2.16 14.63 20.94
C LYS A 659 3.21 14.41 19.86
N GLY A 660 3.59 15.48 19.17
CA GLY A 660 4.67 15.51 18.18
C GLY A 660 6.06 15.60 18.79
N LYS A 661 7.07 15.65 17.91
CA LYS A 661 8.48 15.72 18.30
C LYS A 661 9.17 16.84 17.55
N LEU A 662 9.51 17.91 18.26
CA LEU A 662 10.43 18.93 17.74
C LEU A 662 11.84 18.35 17.58
N ALA A 663 12.56 18.78 16.54
CA ALA A 663 13.94 18.36 16.34
C ALA A 663 14.87 18.98 17.40
N THR A 664 15.69 18.16 18.03
CA THR A 664 16.72 18.60 19.01
C THR A 664 18.00 19.12 18.34
N SER A 665 18.08 19.03 17.01
CA SER A 665 19.17 19.54 16.19
C SER A 665 18.62 20.17 14.91
N ALA A 666 19.33 21.16 14.39
CA ALA A 666 18.96 21.87 13.17
C ALA A 666 20.14 21.88 12.19
N PHE A 667 19.88 21.66 10.90
CA PHE A 667 20.84 21.93 9.84
C PHE A 667 20.88 23.45 9.63
N GLN A 668 21.90 24.10 10.21
CA GLN A 668 22.16 25.54 10.03
C GLN A 668 20.90 26.42 10.19
N GLY A 669 20.08 26.20 11.21
CA GLY A 669 18.84 26.95 11.44
C GLY A 669 17.56 26.39 10.82
N TYR A 670 17.63 25.23 10.16
CA TYR A 670 16.44 24.46 9.77
C TYR A 670 16.30 23.18 10.61
N ALA A 671 15.19 23.07 11.34
CA ALA A 671 14.79 21.91 12.12
C ALA A 671 13.83 21.02 11.32
N LEU A 672 13.94 19.69 11.45
CA LEU A 672 13.02 18.74 10.83
C LEU A 672 12.18 18.04 11.91
N ASP A 673 11.07 18.69 12.31
CA ASP A 673 10.16 18.17 13.33
C ASP A 673 9.32 17.01 12.77
N SER A 674 8.90 16.09 13.65
CA SER A 674 8.00 14.99 13.30
C SER A 674 6.59 15.25 13.84
N VAL A 675 5.62 15.42 12.93
CA VAL A 675 4.19 15.45 13.26
C VAL A 675 3.74 14.00 13.46
N PRO A 676 3.07 13.68 14.59
CA PRO A 676 2.81 12.30 14.96
C PRO A 676 1.71 11.71 14.08
N VAL A 677 1.91 10.49 13.58
CA VAL A 677 0.92 9.75 12.78
C VAL A 677 0.33 8.61 13.61
N PRO A 678 -1.01 8.43 13.67
CA PRO A 678 -1.68 7.35 14.42
C PRO A 678 -1.54 5.99 13.70
N LEU A 679 -0.30 5.48 13.58
CA LEU A 679 0.02 4.21 12.93
C LEU A 679 -0.83 3.04 13.48
N LYS A 680 -1.22 3.12 14.76
CA LYS A 680 -2.30 2.34 15.36
C LYS A 680 -3.49 3.28 15.61
N ASN A 681 -4.65 2.92 15.08
CA ASN A 681 -5.91 3.67 15.16
C ASN A 681 -7.09 2.69 15.25
N VAL A 682 -8.26 3.17 15.68
CA VAL A 682 -9.44 2.32 15.93
C VAL A 682 -10.08 1.76 14.65
N PHE A 683 -9.72 2.28 13.47
CA PHE A 683 -10.24 1.83 12.18
C PHE A 683 -9.33 0.83 11.48
N ASN A 684 -8.21 0.42 12.11
CA ASN A 684 -7.12 -0.35 11.50
C ASN A 684 -6.66 0.22 10.13
N SER A 685 -6.79 1.53 9.93
CA SER A 685 -6.33 2.23 8.73
C SER A 685 -4.81 2.12 8.66
N TRP A 686 -4.30 1.52 7.58
CA TRP A 686 -2.85 1.47 7.36
C TRP A 686 -2.35 2.85 6.92
N MET A 687 -1.69 3.55 7.86
CA MET A 687 -1.33 4.96 7.74
C MET A 687 -0.13 5.23 6.81
N ARG A 688 -0.10 4.62 5.62
CA ARG A 688 0.89 4.90 4.57
C ARG A 688 0.55 6.23 3.88
N THR A 689 0.98 7.33 4.50
CA THR A 689 0.60 8.71 4.13
C THR A 689 1.12 9.10 2.74
N SER A 690 0.21 9.39 1.81
CA SER A 690 0.46 9.50 0.36
C SER A 690 0.19 10.88 -0.23
N SER A 691 -0.53 11.76 0.47
CA SER A 691 -0.91 13.09 -0.02
C SER A 691 -1.21 14.09 1.09
N LEU A 692 -0.99 15.38 0.81
CA LEU A 692 -1.18 16.51 1.72
C LEU A 692 -1.95 17.64 1.05
N ALA A 693 -2.86 18.28 1.77
CA ALA A 693 -3.41 19.58 1.38
C ALA A 693 -3.77 20.41 2.62
N PHE A 694 -3.30 21.66 2.70
CA PHE A 694 -3.70 22.57 3.77
C PHE A 694 -5.01 23.29 3.43
N PHE A 695 -5.90 23.39 4.43
CA PHE A 695 -7.00 24.33 4.42
C PHE A 695 -6.49 25.75 4.74
N PRO A 696 -7.22 26.81 4.33
CA PRO A 696 -6.85 28.19 4.64
C PRO A 696 -6.74 28.52 6.13
N ASP A 697 -7.34 27.71 7.00
CA ASP A 697 -7.30 27.84 8.46
C ASP A 697 -6.09 27.12 9.13
N GLY A 698 -5.23 26.48 8.34
CA GLY A 698 -4.05 25.74 8.81
C GLY A 698 -4.31 24.27 9.18
N ARG A 699 -5.55 23.77 9.11
CA ARG A 699 -5.80 22.32 9.19
C ARG A 699 -5.18 21.61 7.98
N LEU A 700 -4.70 20.39 8.20
CA LEU A 700 -4.04 19.58 7.18
C LEU A 700 -4.89 18.36 6.82
N ALA A 701 -5.30 18.24 5.56
CA ALA A 701 -5.80 16.98 5.01
C ALA A 701 -4.61 16.06 4.68
N VAL A 702 -4.66 14.82 5.18
CA VAL A 702 -3.68 13.76 4.92
C VAL A 702 -4.38 12.56 4.29
N GLY A 703 -3.97 12.17 3.08
CA GLY A 703 -4.44 10.95 2.42
C GLY A 703 -3.52 9.76 2.71
N THR A 704 -4.08 8.55 2.75
CA THR A 704 -3.31 7.29 2.77
C THR A 704 -3.38 6.60 1.42
N LEU A 705 -2.31 5.89 1.02
CA LEU A 705 -2.27 5.09 -0.22
C LEU A 705 -3.45 4.09 -0.29
N ASN A 706 -3.89 3.61 0.87
CA ASN A 706 -4.96 2.65 1.03
C ASN A 706 -6.37 3.26 0.86
N GLY A 707 -6.53 4.60 0.83
CA GLY A 707 -7.81 5.24 0.54
C GLY A 707 -8.50 6.02 1.68
N ASP A 708 -7.81 6.28 2.78
CA ASP A 708 -8.35 7.10 3.87
C ASP A 708 -7.94 8.55 3.71
N ILE A 709 -8.79 9.47 4.13
CA ILE A 709 -8.48 10.89 4.26
C ILE A 709 -8.76 11.30 5.71
N TRP A 710 -7.78 11.97 6.30
CA TRP A 710 -7.81 12.44 7.68
C TRP A 710 -7.65 13.97 7.71
N ILE A 711 -8.43 14.66 8.53
CA ILE A 711 -8.15 16.05 8.88
C ILE A 711 -7.33 16.07 10.17
N VAL A 712 -6.23 16.83 10.14
CA VAL A 712 -5.31 17.02 11.25
C VAL A 712 -5.35 18.47 11.70
N SER A 713 -5.51 18.68 13.00
CA SER A 713 -5.59 19.99 13.67
C SER A 713 -4.65 20.05 14.87
N GLY A 714 -4.45 21.23 15.47
CA GLY A 714 -3.48 21.41 16.55
C GLY A 714 -2.02 21.32 16.10
N ILE A 715 -1.76 21.62 14.83
CA ILE A 715 -0.40 21.74 14.28
C ILE A 715 0.09 23.18 14.56
N ASP A 716 0.64 23.37 15.76
CA ASP A 716 1.19 24.65 16.25
C ASP A 716 2.73 24.60 16.36
N GLU A 717 3.33 25.59 17.02
CA GLU A 717 4.79 25.66 17.17
C GLU A 717 5.34 24.46 17.96
N ASP A 718 4.66 24.05 19.04
CA ASP A 718 5.11 23.05 20.01
C ASP A 718 4.74 21.60 19.66
N LEU A 719 3.69 21.40 18.85
CA LEU A 719 3.09 20.11 18.49
C LEU A 719 2.58 19.27 19.69
N GLU A 720 2.17 19.90 20.78
CA GLU A 720 1.75 19.20 22.00
C GLU A 720 0.43 18.43 21.84
N ASN A 721 -0.52 18.94 21.05
CA ASN A 721 -1.90 18.43 20.95
C ASN A 721 -2.37 18.25 19.50
N VAL A 722 -1.63 17.46 18.70
CA VAL A 722 -1.99 17.20 17.29
C VAL A 722 -3.14 16.20 17.24
N THR A 723 -4.32 16.64 16.78
CA THR A 723 -5.54 15.84 16.73
C THR A 723 -5.86 15.38 15.31
N TRP A 724 -5.99 14.07 15.11
CA TRP A 724 -6.41 13.43 13.88
C TRP A 724 -7.87 12.99 13.95
N GLN A 725 -8.62 13.29 12.90
CA GLN A 725 -10.01 12.90 12.69
C GLN A 725 -10.14 12.28 11.29
N ARG A 726 -10.77 11.12 11.16
CA ARG A 726 -11.06 10.54 9.84
C ARG A 726 -12.21 11.30 9.18
N PHE A 727 -12.03 11.65 7.92
CA PHE A 727 -12.94 12.51 7.16
C PHE A 727 -13.60 11.76 5.99
N ALA A 728 -12.83 10.91 5.32
CA ALA A 728 -13.33 10.04 4.26
C ALA A 728 -12.62 8.68 4.28
N ALA A 729 -13.34 7.66 3.83
CA ALA A 729 -12.86 6.32 3.48
C ALA A 729 -13.37 5.95 2.08
N GLY A 730 -13.11 4.74 1.59
CA GLY A 730 -13.68 4.29 0.31
C GLY A 730 -13.08 4.91 -0.95
N VAL A 731 -12.01 5.69 -0.81
CA VAL A 731 -11.21 6.20 -1.93
C VAL A 731 -10.18 5.14 -2.33
N TYR A 732 -9.63 5.18 -3.54
CA TYR A 732 -8.57 4.27 -3.96
C TYR A 732 -7.39 5.05 -4.52
N GLU A 733 -6.25 4.92 -3.84
CA GLU A 733 -4.98 5.55 -4.17
C GLU A 733 -5.07 7.10 -4.33
N PRO A 734 -5.52 7.86 -3.29
CA PRO A 734 -5.51 9.32 -3.28
C PRO A 734 -4.07 9.85 -3.20
N LEU A 735 -3.39 9.82 -4.34
CA LEU A 735 -1.98 10.15 -4.52
C LEU A 735 -1.74 11.64 -4.86
N GLY A 736 -2.79 12.46 -4.81
CA GLY A 736 -2.72 13.91 -5.00
C GLY A 736 -3.93 14.60 -4.39
N MET A 737 -3.73 15.70 -3.68
CA MET A 737 -4.82 16.47 -3.08
C MET A 737 -4.55 17.98 -3.12
N LYS A 738 -5.62 18.77 -3.21
CA LYS A 738 -5.62 20.23 -3.03
C LYS A 738 -6.90 20.66 -2.32
N VAL A 739 -6.84 21.72 -1.52
CA VAL A 739 -8.04 22.47 -1.11
C VAL A 739 -8.18 23.63 -2.09
N ILE A 740 -9.30 23.68 -2.80
CA ILE A 740 -9.61 24.72 -3.81
C ILE A 740 -10.98 25.28 -3.47
N ASP A 741 -11.08 26.61 -3.37
CA ASP A 741 -12.28 27.33 -2.92
C ASP A 741 -12.86 26.79 -1.59
N GLY A 742 -11.99 26.34 -0.68
CA GLY A 742 -12.34 25.72 0.60
C GLY A 742 -12.75 24.24 0.54
N VAL A 743 -12.92 23.68 -0.67
CA VAL A 743 -13.34 22.28 -0.89
C VAL A 743 -12.12 21.39 -1.06
N LEU A 744 -12.04 20.31 -0.27
CA LEU A 744 -11.00 19.29 -0.45
C LEU A 744 -11.25 18.51 -1.74
N THR A 745 -10.23 18.45 -2.58
CA THR A 745 -10.24 17.76 -3.88
C THR A 745 -9.11 16.75 -3.93
N ALA A 746 -9.37 15.51 -4.34
CA ALA A 746 -8.36 14.47 -4.54
C ALA A 746 -8.34 13.94 -5.98
N GLY A 747 -7.14 13.73 -6.51
CA GLY A 747 -6.91 12.90 -7.68
C GLY A 747 -6.82 11.44 -7.23
N THR A 748 -7.60 10.57 -7.87
CA THR A 748 -7.66 9.14 -7.54
C THR A 748 -7.60 8.33 -8.83
N ARG A 749 -7.47 7.01 -8.75
CA ARG A 749 -7.58 6.18 -9.95
C ARG A 749 -8.96 6.40 -10.60
N GLY A 750 -8.96 6.81 -11.87
CA GLY A 750 -10.17 6.94 -12.69
C GLY A 750 -11.05 8.17 -12.49
N ARG A 751 -10.64 9.18 -11.70
CA ARG A 751 -11.45 10.40 -11.44
C ARG A 751 -10.71 11.50 -10.67
N ILE A 752 -11.32 12.68 -10.63
CA ILE A 752 -11.09 13.70 -9.58
C ILE A 752 -12.34 13.76 -8.70
N VAL A 753 -12.16 13.62 -7.38
CA VAL A 753 -13.24 13.67 -6.37
C VAL A 753 -13.19 14.98 -5.60
N LYS A 754 -14.33 15.65 -5.43
CA LYS A 754 -14.50 16.74 -4.45
C LYS A 754 -15.30 16.21 -3.26
N PHE A 755 -14.83 16.50 -2.06
CA PHE A 755 -15.46 16.07 -0.81
C PHE A 755 -16.19 17.23 -0.17
N HIS A 756 -17.49 17.09 0.02
CA HIS A 756 -18.32 18.09 0.67
C HIS A 756 -18.80 17.57 2.01
N ASP A 757 -18.63 18.40 3.04
CA ASP A 757 -19.25 18.27 4.36
C ASP A 757 -20.45 19.23 4.34
N HIS A 758 -21.67 18.68 4.28
CA HIS A 758 -22.91 19.45 4.14
C HIS A 758 -23.51 19.82 5.50
N ASN A 759 -23.31 18.96 6.51
CA ASN A 759 -23.82 19.17 7.86
C ASN A 759 -22.83 19.90 8.81
N ASN A 760 -21.56 20.03 8.42
CA ASN A 760 -20.42 20.58 9.17
C ASN A 760 -20.01 19.75 10.41
N ASP A 761 -20.19 18.43 10.38
CA ASP A 761 -19.79 17.53 11.48
C ASP A 761 -18.32 17.07 11.41
N GLY A 762 -17.63 17.35 10.30
CA GLY A 762 -16.26 16.93 10.07
C GLY A 762 -16.13 15.54 9.45
N GLU A 763 -17.10 15.10 8.65
CA GLU A 763 -17.09 13.93 7.77
C GLU A 763 -17.55 14.33 6.35
N ALA A 764 -17.16 13.57 5.32
CA ALA A 764 -17.60 13.82 3.95
C ALA A 764 -19.00 13.23 3.66
N ASP A 765 -20.00 14.10 3.49
CA ASP A 765 -21.39 13.78 3.13
C ASP A 765 -21.59 13.53 1.63
N PHE A 766 -20.76 14.13 0.76
CA PHE A 766 -20.85 13.93 -0.69
C PHE A 766 -19.49 13.79 -1.35
N TYR A 767 -19.32 12.66 -2.05
CA TYR A 767 -18.15 12.32 -2.83
C TYR A 767 -18.44 12.65 -4.30
N GLU A 768 -18.31 13.92 -4.67
CA GLU A 768 -18.62 14.42 -6.01
C GLU A 768 -17.61 13.89 -7.04
N ALA A 769 -18.11 13.22 -8.08
CA ALA A 769 -17.34 12.89 -9.27
C ALA A 769 -17.24 14.11 -10.21
N PHE A 770 -16.40 15.05 -9.80
CA PHE A 770 -16.15 16.31 -10.52
C PHE A 770 -15.64 16.03 -11.94
N HIS A 771 -14.69 15.10 -12.08
CA HIS A 771 -14.22 14.59 -13.37
C HIS A 771 -14.19 13.06 -13.38
N ASN A 772 -14.69 12.44 -14.45
CA ASN A 772 -14.60 10.99 -14.69
C ASN A 772 -13.56 10.73 -15.80
N GLU A 773 -12.58 9.86 -15.51
CA GLU A 773 -11.53 9.47 -16.47
C GLU A 773 -12.12 8.69 -17.65
N THR A 774 -11.71 9.00 -18.88
CA THR A 774 -12.29 8.37 -20.08
C THR A 774 -11.57 7.11 -20.55
N GLU A 775 -10.61 6.56 -19.80
CA GLU A 775 -9.84 5.33 -20.14
C GLU A 775 -9.29 4.55 -18.92
N PRO A 776 -9.95 4.50 -17.73
CA PRO A 776 -9.33 4.02 -16.48
C PRO A 776 -8.57 2.68 -16.61
N ALA A 777 -7.31 2.67 -16.19
CA ALA A 777 -6.39 1.54 -16.36
C ALA A 777 -6.56 0.44 -15.29
N ASN A 778 -6.36 -0.81 -15.72
CA ASN A 778 -6.49 -2.02 -14.89
C ASN A 778 -5.14 -2.59 -14.38
N GLY A 779 -4.01 -1.93 -14.59
CA GLY A 779 -2.72 -2.42 -14.07
C GLY A 779 -2.55 -2.16 -12.58
N TRP A 780 -2.04 -3.12 -11.81
CA TRP A 780 -1.82 -2.96 -10.36
C TRP A 780 -0.97 -1.72 -10.01
N HIS A 781 0.01 -1.37 -10.84
CA HIS A 781 0.89 -0.19 -10.68
C HIS A 781 0.47 1.02 -11.55
N ALA A 782 -0.74 1.04 -12.10
CA ALA A 782 -1.23 2.08 -13.03
C ALA A 782 -1.78 3.32 -12.31
N TYR A 783 -0.96 3.96 -11.48
CA TYR A 783 -1.37 5.09 -10.65
C TYR A 783 -1.71 6.36 -11.47
N SER A 784 -2.58 7.17 -10.87
CA SER A 784 -2.74 8.60 -11.19
C SER A 784 -2.08 9.40 -10.07
N PHE A 785 -0.97 10.06 -10.38
CA PHE A 785 -0.12 10.72 -9.40
C PHE A 785 -0.37 12.22 -9.33
N ASP A 786 -0.43 12.69 -8.08
CA ASP A 786 -0.42 14.10 -7.70
C ASP A 786 -1.65 14.89 -8.19
N LEU A 787 -1.81 16.12 -7.67
CA LEU A 787 -2.86 17.02 -8.12
C LEU A 787 -2.41 18.47 -7.92
N ILE A 788 -2.38 19.24 -9.01
CA ILE A 788 -2.20 20.70 -8.98
C ILE A 788 -3.29 21.38 -9.79
N ASN A 789 -3.46 22.69 -9.60
CA ASN A 789 -4.29 23.52 -10.44
C ASN A 789 -3.51 24.75 -10.98
N ASP A 790 -3.96 25.28 -12.11
CA ASP A 790 -3.54 26.58 -12.61
C ASP A 790 -4.45 27.72 -12.09
N ASP A 791 -4.09 28.96 -12.43
CA ASP A 791 -4.82 30.17 -12.02
C ASP A 791 -6.13 30.38 -12.82
N ALA A 792 -6.34 29.58 -13.89
CA ALA A 792 -7.60 29.51 -14.63
C ALA A 792 -8.53 28.40 -14.11
N GLY A 793 -8.13 27.68 -13.05
CA GLY A 793 -8.88 26.62 -12.40
C GLY A 793 -8.75 25.23 -13.06
N ASN A 794 -7.92 25.07 -14.10
CA ASN A 794 -7.69 23.75 -14.70
C ASN A 794 -6.86 22.88 -13.76
N TYR A 795 -7.15 21.57 -13.73
CA TYR A 795 -6.49 20.60 -12.87
C TYR A 795 -5.47 19.77 -13.66
N TYR A 796 -4.40 19.32 -13.00
CA TYR A 796 -3.36 18.50 -13.61
C TYR A 796 -2.96 17.33 -12.72
N TYR A 797 -2.76 16.15 -13.33
CA TYR A 797 -2.22 14.94 -12.71
C TYR A 797 -1.41 14.15 -13.74
N ALA A 798 -0.50 13.28 -13.29
CA ALA A 798 0.31 12.44 -14.17
C ALA A 798 -0.15 10.97 -14.17
N ARG A 799 -0.13 10.32 -15.34
CA ARG A 799 -0.44 8.88 -15.47
C ARG A 799 0.83 8.06 -15.65
N VAL A 800 0.92 6.93 -14.96
CA VAL A 800 1.92 5.87 -15.25
C VAL A 800 1.75 5.35 -16.67
N GLY A 801 2.87 5.09 -17.37
CA GLY A 801 2.88 4.55 -18.73
C GLY A 801 3.31 3.09 -18.85
N THR A 802 4.21 2.60 -18.00
CA THR A 802 4.80 1.24 -18.18
C THR A 802 3.86 0.10 -17.78
N PHE A 803 2.99 0.32 -16.81
CA PHE A 803 2.16 -0.73 -16.18
C PHE A 803 0.68 -0.58 -16.54
N SER A 804 0.39 -0.07 -17.74
CA SER A 804 -0.93 0.44 -18.11
C SER A 804 -1.24 0.21 -19.58
N ASP A 805 -2.51 0.16 -19.93
CA ASP A 805 -3.02 -0.12 -21.27
C ASP A 805 -3.71 1.10 -21.95
N TRP A 806 -3.41 2.31 -21.49
CA TRP A 806 -3.90 3.59 -22.04
C TRP A 806 -3.68 3.72 -23.57
N ILE A 807 -4.59 4.41 -24.27
CA ILE A 807 -4.41 4.70 -25.72
C ILE A 807 -3.14 5.50 -25.97
N LEU A 808 -2.74 6.39 -25.06
CA LEU A 808 -1.49 7.16 -25.14
C LEU A 808 -0.48 6.66 -24.10
N PRO A 809 0.82 6.58 -24.41
CA PRO A 809 1.81 6.16 -23.42
C PRO A 809 1.84 7.22 -22.31
N GLY A 810 1.68 6.79 -21.05
CA GLY A 810 1.30 7.62 -19.89
C GLY A 810 1.97 9.00 -19.80
N GLY A 811 1.25 9.99 -19.26
CA GLY A 811 1.58 11.39 -19.49
C GLY A 811 0.87 12.37 -18.56
N LEU A 812 1.10 13.67 -18.78
CA LEU A 812 0.43 14.74 -18.04
C LEU A 812 -0.97 14.97 -18.60
N VAL A 813 -1.98 14.85 -17.74
CA VAL A 813 -3.36 15.18 -18.08
C VAL A 813 -3.68 16.57 -17.58
N ARG A 814 -4.31 17.39 -18.43
CA ARG A 814 -5.05 18.58 -18.00
C ARG A 814 -6.55 18.28 -18.03
N VAL A 815 -7.25 18.57 -16.95
CA VAL A 815 -8.72 18.60 -16.87
C VAL A 815 -9.17 20.07 -16.84
N SER A 816 -10.20 20.39 -17.61
CA SER A 816 -10.79 21.73 -17.64
C SER A 816 -11.36 22.15 -16.28
N ALA A 817 -11.39 23.46 -16.03
CA ALA A 817 -11.89 24.04 -14.78
C ALA A 817 -13.35 23.69 -14.42
N ASP A 818 -14.15 23.19 -15.36
CA ASP A 818 -15.51 22.71 -15.12
C ASP A 818 -15.64 21.17 -15.01
N GLY A 819 -14.51 20.45 -15.07
CA GLY A 819 -14.42 18.99 -14.93
C GLY A 819 -14.92 18.19 -16.13
N LYS A 820 -15.44 18.82 -17.19
CA LYS A 820 -16.16 18.11 -18.28
C LYS A 820 -15.25 17.55 -19.37
N THR A 821 -14.03 18.05 -19.50
CA THR A 821 -13.10 17.63 -20.56
C THR A 821 -11.69 17.44 -20.01
N SER A 822 -10.97 16.48 -20.58
CA SER A 822 -9.55 16.26 -20.29
C SER A 822 -8.75 16.17 -21.58
N THR A 823 -7.44 16.39 -21.48
CA THR A 823 -6.50 16.29 -22.60
C THR A 823 -5.15 15.84 -22.04
N VAL A 824 -4.55 14.82 -22.65
CA VAL A 824 -3.16 14.47 -22.39
C VAL A 824 -2.29 15.48 -23.13
N LEU A 825 -1.47 16.25 -22.43
CA LEU A 825 -0.64 17.31 -23.00
C LEU A 825 0.69 16.76 -23.52
N SER A 826 1.34 15.91 -22.72
CA SER A 826 2.61 15.26 -23.05
C SER A 826 2.52 13.77 -22.71
N THR A 827 3.38 12.96 -23.31
CA THR A 827 3.32 11.49 -23.27
C THR A 827 4.68 10.86 -23.01
N GLY A 828 4.71 9.56 -22.74
CA GLY A 828 5.96 8.80 -22.58
C GLY A 828 6.65 8.98 -21.24
N MET A 829 5.88 9.23 -20.18
CA MET A 829 6.33 9.14 -18.79
C MET A 829 6.34 7.68 -18.35
N ARG A 830 7.28 7.29 -17.49
CA ARG A 830 7.43 5.90 -17.04
C ARG A 830 6.61 5.63 -15.78
N VAL A 831 7.03 6.20 -14.66
CA VAL A 831 6.35 6.20 -13.36
C VAL A 831 6.52 7.59 -12.76
N PRO A 832 5.73 8.58 -13.22
CA PRO A 832 5.89 9.99 -12.85
C PRO A 832 5.29 10.25 -11.45
N ASN A 833 5.98 9.81 -10.40
CA ASN A 833 5.44 9.74 -9.05
C ASN A 833 5.04 11.11 -8.46
N GLY A 834 5.47 12.23 -9.01
CA GLY A 834 4.92 13.53 -8.64
C GLY A 834 5.23 14.65 -9.63
N ILE A 835 4.44 15.71 -9.54
CA ILE A 835 4.52 16.89 -10.42
C ILE A 835 4.80 18.15 -9.60
N GLY A 836 5.00 19.27 -10.29
CA GLY A 836 5.08 20.59 -9.68
C GLY A 836 4.75 21.69 -10.68
N ARG A 837 4.68 22.93 -10.19
CA ARG A 837 4.41 24.12 -11.01
C ARG A 837 5.47 25.18 -10.73
N LEU A 838 6.09 25.70 -11.78
CA LEU A 838 6.97 26.85 -11.73
C LEU A 838 6.17 28.17 -11.71
N PRO A 839 6.73 29.29 -11.24
CA PRO A 839 6.03 30.59 -11.16
C PRO A 839 5.47 31.11 -12.49
N ASP A 840 6.09 30.74 -13.61
CA ASP A 840 5.66 31.10 -14.96
C ASP A 840 4.50 30.23 -15.50
N GLY A 841 4.05 29.23 -14.74
CA GLY A 841 2.99 28.32 -15.14
C GLY A 841 3.44 27.07 -15.87
N ARG A 842 4.73 26.85 -16.12
CA ARG A 842 5.23 25.53 -16.57
C ARG A 842 4.97 24.48 -15.50
N VAL A 843 4.52 23.31 -15.93
CA VAL A 843 4.33 22.13 -15.08
C VAL A 843 5.53 21.21 -15.28
N THR A 844 6.14 20.76 -14.19
CA THR A 844 7.21 19.77 -14.22
C THR A 844 6.75 18.43 -13.67
N PHE A 845 7.51 17.37 -13.93
CA PHE A 845 7.34 16.06 -13.30
C PHE A 845 8.69 15.44 -12.96
N GLY A 846 8.70 14.60 -11.93
CA GLY A 846 9.79 13.70 -11.59
C GLY A 846 9.47 12.29 -12.09
N ASP A 847 10.39 11.64 -12.81
CA ASP A 847 10.20 10.31 -13.39
C ASP A 847 11.33 9.34 -13.01
N ASN A 848 10.98 8.07 -12.83
CA ASN A 848 11.84 7.06 -12.21
C ASN A 848 12.67 6.27 -13.24
N GLN A 849 13.96 6.08 -12.96
CA GLN A 849 14.88 5.27 -13.78
C GLN A 849 14.32 3.88 -14.14
N GLY A 850 14.45 3.50 -15.41
CA GLY A 850 14.33 2.12 -15.88
C GLY A 850 14.31 2.04 -17.40
N THR A 851 13.48 1.16 -17.97
CA THR A 851 13.34 0.97 -19.44
C THR A 851 13.13 2.29 -20.17
N TYR A 852 14.07 2.63 -21.07
CA TYR A 852 14.22 3.89 -21.82
C TYR A 852 14.32 5.19 -20.99
N VAL A 853 14.32 5.11 -19.66
CA VAL A 853 14.56 6.23 -18.74
C VAL A 853 15.89 6.00 -18.02
N PRO A 854 17.02 6.47 -18.59
CA PRO A 854 18.36 6.00 -18.23
C PRO A 854 18.77 6.32 -16.79
N ALA A 855 18.26 7.43 -16.25
CA ALA A 855 18.40 7.90 -14.88
C ALA A 855 17.07 8.56 -14.48
N SER A 856 16.84 8.74 -13.17
CA SER A 856 15.68 9.52 -12.72
C SER A 856 15.81 10.96 -13.22
N LYS A 857 14.72 11.70 -13.42
CA LYS A 857 14.80 13.02 -14.06
C LYS A 857 13.69 13.97 -13.66
N ILE A 858 13.93 15.27 -13.80
CA ILE A 858 12.92 16.33 -13.73
C ILE A 858 12.77 16.97 -15.11
N SER A 859 11.57 17.01 -15.67
CA SER A 859 11.30 17.55 -17.01
C SER A 859 10.06 18.47 -17.01
N VAL A 860 9.97 19.39 -17.98
CA VAL A 860 8.74 20.14 -18.27
C VAL A 860 7.74 19.22 -18.99
N ALA A 861 6.45 19.33 -18.67
CA ALA A 861 5.39 18.41 -19.12
C ALA A 861 4.13 19.05 -19.71
N ASN A 862 3.93 20.36 -19.62
CA ASN A 862 2.75 21.02 -20.22
C ASN A 862 2.99 21.62 -21.61
N THR A 863 4.12 21.32 -22.24
CA THR A 863 4.32 21.52 -23.69
C THR A 863 3.44 20.50 -24.45
N PRO A 864 2.52 20.93 -25.32
CA PRO A 864 1.66 20.00 -26.06
C PRO A 864 2.45 19.09 -27.02
N ASP A 865 1.94 17.88 -27.21
CA ASP A 865 2.39 16.87 -28.18
C ASP A 865 3.85 16.41 -27.98
N THR A 866 4.44 16.63 -26.79
CA THR A 866 5.80 16.15 -26.47
C THR A 866 5.85 14.71 -25.99
N PHE A 867 7.01 14.09 -26.20
CA PHE A 867 7.30 12.71 -25.79
C PHE A 867 8.53 12.64 -24.88
N HIS A 868 8.45 11.84 -23.81
CA HIS A 868 9.47 11.76 -22.76
C HIS A 868 10.21 10.42 -22.67
N GLY A 869 9.99 9.49 -23.62
CA GLY A 869 10.86 8.33 -23.85
C GLY A 869 10.36 6.96 -23.41
N ALA A 870 9.26 6.86 -22.64
CA ALA A 870 8.81 5.62 -22.00
C ALA A 870 7.37 5.19 -22.41
N GLY A 871 6.77 4.27 -21.64
CA GLY A 871 5.35 3.94 -21.75
C GLY A 871 4.94 2.90 -22.79
N GLY A 872 5.86 2.00 -23.19
CA GLY A 872 5.53 0.92 -24.13
C GLY A 872 5.40 1.37 -25.60
N TRP A 873 6.01 2.51 -25.94
CA TRP A 873 6.02 3.07 -27.30
C TRP A 873 6.66 2.11 -28.32
N GLU A 874 7.60 1.26 -27.90
CA GLU A 874 8.24 0.27 -28.74
C GLU A 874 7.29 -0.82 -29.26
N LYS A 875 6.09 -0.94 -28.66
CA LYS A 875 5.01 -1.84 -29.10
C LYS A 875 4.03 -1.18 -30.07
N ARG A 876 4.33 0.06 -30.51
CA ARG A 876 3.46 0.92 -31.32
C ARG A 876 4.25 1.31 -32.56
N GLU A 877 4.03 0.58 -33.66
CA GLU A 877 4.85 0.71 -34.87
C GLU A 877 4.80 2.13 -35.46
N GLY A 878 5.97 2.77 -35.60
CA GLY A 878 6.19 3.86 -36.55
C GLY A 878 6.13 5.31 -36.06
N ASP A 879 5.65 5.59 -34.84
CA ASP A 879 5.23 6.97 -34.48
C ASP A 879 6.23 7.83 -33.68
N TYR A 880 7.31 7.27 -33.10
CA TYR A 880 8.21 8.01 -32.19
C TYR A 880 9.71 7.75 -32.45
N GLU A 881 10.46 8.81 -32.76
CA GLU A 881 11.92 8.77 -32.89
C GLU A 881 12.63 9.10 -31.56
N GLN A 882 13.73 8.41 -31.23
CA GLN A 882 14.50 8.67 -30.01
C GLN A 882 15.10 10.08 -29.95
N THR A 883 15.37 10.68 -31.11
CA THR A 883 15.84 12.07 -31.32
C THR A 883 14.79 13.13 -31.00
N ALA A 884 13.51 12.76 -30.88
CA ALA A 884 12.41 13.66 -30.56
C ALA A 884 12.02 13.63 -29.06
N VAL A 885 12.77 12.91 -28.22
CA VAL A 885 12.54 12.87 -26.77
C VAL A 885 12.96 14.19 -26.13
N VAL A 886 12.05 14.82 -25.39
CA VAL A 886 12.35 16.07 -24.67
C VAL A 886 13.41 15.83 -23.59
N ASP A 887 14.44 16.67 -23.62
CA ASP A 887 15.50 16.66 -22.62
C ASP A 887 15.03 17.22 -21.27
N PRO A 888 15.50 16.66 -20.15
CA PRO A 888 15.10 17.09 -18.82
C PRO A 888 15.79 18.37 -18.39
N ILE A 889 15.18 19.07 -17.42
CA ILE A 889 15.84 20.13 -16.66
C ILE A 889 17.07 19.56 -15.95
N VAL A 890 16.91 18.40 -15.29
CA VAL A 890 17.97 17.70 -14.54
C VAL A 890 17.80 16.18 -14.68
N TYR A 891 18.90 15.47 -14.93
CA TYR A 891 19.08 14.04 -14.68
C TYR A 891 19.61 13.82 -13.26
N MET A 892 19.12 12.77 -12.60
CA MET A 892 19.48 12.39 -11.23
C MET A 892 19.95 10.92 -11.25
N PRO A 893 21.24 10.66 -10.99
CA PRO A 893 21.76 9.29 -10.91
C PRO A 893 21.21 8.58 -9.65
N GLN A 894 21.25 7.25 -9.61
CA GLN A 894 20.59 6.47 -8.54
C GLN A 894 21.04 6.82 -7.11
N GLU A 895 22.32 7.16 -6.92
CA GLU A 895 22.85 7.55 -5.62
C GLU A 895 22.30 8.91 -5.13
N LEU A 896 21.85 9.76 -6.05
CA LEU A 896 21.13 11.00 -5.76
C LEU A 896 19.63 10.74 -5.62
N ASP A 897 19.01 10.08 -6.61
CA ASP A 897 17.60 9.71 -6.56
C ASP A 897 17.27 8.44 -7.38
N SER A 898 16.81 7.40 -6.69
CA SER A 898 16.35 6.14 -7.29
C SER A 898 14.83 6.09 -7.50
N SER A 899 14.06 7.01 -6.93
CA SER A 899 12.60 7.10 -7.10
C SER A 899 12.15 8.51 -6.72
N SER A 900 11.77 9.28 -7.72
CA SER A 900 11.37 10.69 -7.59
C SER A 900 10.02 10.85 -6.90
N GLY A 901 9.72 12.07 -6.47
CA GLY A 901 8.43 12.49 -5.94
C GLY A 901 8.04 13.86 -6.49
N SER A 902 7.10 14.55 -5.84
CA SER A 902 6.57 15.86 -6.27
C SER A 902 7.61 16.99 -6.23
N GLN A 903 7.27 18.12 -6.84
CA GLN A 903 8.03 19.36 -6.74
C GLN A 903 7.12 20.53 -6.29
N LEU A 904 7.69 21.50 -5.57
CA LEU A 904 6.98 22.67 -5.10
C LEU A 904 7.85 23.91 -5.21
N TRP A 905 7.33 24.95 -5.87
CA TRP A 905 7.87 26.30 -5.72
C TRP A 905 7.45 26.87 -4.37
N VAL A 906 8.42 27.21 -3.54
CA VAL A 906 8.17 27.91 -2.27
C VAL A 906 8.46 29.40 -2.51
N PRO A 907 7.45 30.29 -2.46
CA PRO A 907 7.66 31.72 -2.59
C PRO A 907 8.62 32.29 -1.53
N GLU A 908 9.09 33.51 -1.73
CA GLU A 908 9.78 34.24 -0.67
C GLU A 908 8.82 34.45 0.52
N ASP A 909 9.15 33.87 1.66
CA ASP A 909 8.38 34.01 2.90
C ASP A 909 9.36 34.16 4.07
N ALA A 910 9.30 35.31 4.75
CA ALA A 910 10.16 35.60 5.89
C ALA A 910 10.00 34.59 7.05
N ARG A 911 8.85 33.91 7.14
CA ARG A 911 8.61 32.83 8.12
C ARG A 911 9.41 31.58 7.77
N PHE A 912 9.56 31.26 6.49
CA PHE A 912 10.33 30.11 6.03
C PHE A 912 11.83 30.41 5.89
N GLY A 913 12.22 31.68 5.89
CA GLY A 913 13.62 32.08 5.95
C GLY A 913 14.38 31.97 4.61
N PRO A 914 15.72 31.85 4.63
CA PRO A 914 16.55 32.06 3.43
C PRO A 914 16.43 31.01 2.32
N LEU A 915 15.68 29.92 2.50
CA LEU A 915 15.34 28.97 1.44
C LEU A 915 13.98 29.26 0.77
N GLY A 916 13.32 30.38 1.09
CA GLY A 916 12.22 30.91 0.28
C GLY A 916 12.72 31.36 -1.10
N GLY A 917 11.83 31.32 -2.10
CA GLY A 917 12.18 31.63 -3.50
C GLY A 917 12.92 30.48 -4.22
N GLN A 918 12.74 29.23 -3.78
CA GLN A 918 13.44 28.06 -4.28
C GLN A 918 12.48 26.97 -4.77
N TYR A 919 12.93 26.14 -5.72
CA TYR A 919 12.16 25.00 -6.21
C TYR A 919 12.58 23.72 -5.50
N PHE A 920 11.69 23.16 -4.69
CA PHE A 920 11.96 21.95 -3.91
C PHE A 920 11.53 20.69 -4.67
N HIS A 921 12.36 19.64 -4.59
CA HIS A 921 12.06 18.29 -5.03
C HIS A 921 12.06 17.33 -3.84
N THR A 922 11.18 16.33 -3.85
CA THR A 922 11.20 15.21 -2.88
C THR A 922 11.65 13.93 -3.53
N SER A 923 12.61 13.23 -2.92
CA SER A 923 13.03 11.89 -3.32
C SER A 923 12.43 10.84 -2.40
N TYR A 924 11.65 9.93 -2.97
CA TYR A 924 11.14 8.74 -2.30
C TYR A 924 12.25 7.71 -2.08
N GLY A 925 13.08 7.50 -3.12
CA GLY A 925 14.13 6.49 -3.16
C GLY A 925 15.25 6.74 -2.15
N GLN A 926 15.64 8.01 -1.95
CA GLN A 926 16.63 8.39 -0.94
C GLN A 926 16.03 8.95 0.35
N ALA A 927 14.71 9.14 0.44
CA ALA A 927 14.02 9.75 1.59
C ALA A 927 14.66 11.10 1.98
N ARG A 928 14.67 12.04 1.04
CA ARG A 928 15.34 13.36 1.13
C ARG A 928 14.50 14.45 0.46
N SER A 929 14.80 15.70 0.79
CA SER A 929 14.41 16.85 -0.03
C SER A 929 15.66 17.50 -0.64
N MET A 930 15.48 18.09 -1.82
CA MET A 930 16.52 18.68 -2.65
C MET A 930 16.04 20.01 -3.19
N ILE A 931 16.97 20.91 -3.49
CA ILE A 931 16.67 22.17 -4.17
C ILE A 931 17.11 22.04 -5.64
N VAL A 932 16.23 22.45 -6.56
CA VAL A 932 16.45 22.48 -8.00
C VAL A 932 16.67 23.93 -8.42
N PHE A 933 17.81 24.19 -9.07
CA PHE A 933 18.16 25.47 -9.65
C PHE A 933 17.87 25.43 -11.15
N ILE A 934 16.99 26.30 -11.64
CA ILE A 934 16.56 26.35 -13.04
C ILE A 934 17.47 27.31 -13.81
N ASP A 935 18.05 26.85 -14.92
CA ASP A 935 18.96 27.62 -15.76
C ASP A 935 18.39 27.76 -17.18
N GLU A 936 17.93 28.97 -17.52
CA GLU A 936 17.34 29.29 -18.82
C GLU A 936 18.41 29.86 -19.78
N ASN A 937 18.86 29.05 -20.74
CA ASN A 937 19.89 29.42 -21.72
C ASN A 937 19.29 29.71 -23.12
N GLY A 938 18.36 30.67 -23.15
CA GLY A 938 17.62 31.10 -24.33
C GLY A 938 16.41 30.20 -24.60
N ASP A 939 16.52 29.32 -25.58
CA ASP A 939 15.53 28.31 -25.96
C ASP A 939 15.69 26.98 -25.20
N THR A 940 16.74 26.87 -24.38
CA THR A 940 17.13 25.65 -23.67
C THR A 940 16.95 25.82 -22.16
N THR A 941 16.02 25.07 -21.54
CA THR A 941 15.94 24.94 -20.09
C THR A 941 16.81 23.78 -19.63
N GLN A 942 17.74 24.04 -18.72
CA GLN A 942 18.54 23.04 -18.01
C GLN A 942 18.58 23.39 -16.51
N GLY A 943 19.47 22.78 -15.74
CA GLY A 943 19.57 23.12 -14.32
C GLY A 943 20.56 22.32 -13.51
N ALA A 944 20.50 22.55 -12.20
CA ALA A 944 21.27 21.85 -11.20
C ALA A 944 20.38 21.43 -10.02
N ILE A 945 20.87 20.51 -9.21
CA ILE A 945 20.16 20.01 -8.04
C ILE A 945 21.13 19.75 -6.88
N PHE A 946 20.71 20.16 -5.69
CA PHE A 946 21.47 20.04 -4.45
C PHE A 946 20.63 19.32 -3.37
N PRO A 947 21.05 18.14 -2.88
CA PRO A 947 20.36 17.45 -1.82
C PRO A 947 20.59 18.14 -0.48
N LEU A 948 19.51 18.44 0.26
CA LEU A 948 19.66 18.96 1.62
C LEU A 948 20.22 17.85 2.53
N PRO A 949 21.16 18.15 3.44
CA PRO A 949 21.81 17.17 4.31
C PRO A 949 20.92 16.77 5.50
N MET A 950 19.68 16.38 5.21
CA MET A 950 18.67 15.92 6.15
C MET A 950 18.00 14.65 5.60
N LYS A 951 17.76 13.68 6.48
CA LYS A 951 17.12 12.40 6.13
C LYS A 951 15.68 12.41 6.66
N MET A 952 14.74 12.08 5.80
CA MET A 952 13.32 11.93 6.16
C MET A 952 13.06 10.56 6.78
N GLU A 953 12.02 10.46 7.61
CA GLU A 953 11.62 9.22 8.31
C GLU A 953 11.05 8.14 7.38
N SER A 954 10.54 8.54 6.21
CA SER A 954 9.93 7.64 5.22
C SER A 954 10.26 8.05 3.78
N GLY A 955 9.94 7.19 2.81
CA GLY A 955 10.06 7.51 1.39
C GLY A 955 9.16 8.68 1.05
N THR A 956 9.76 9.87 0.88
CA THR A 956 9.01 11.12 0.82
C THR A 956 8.49 11.39 -0.59
N MET A 957 7.17 11.51 -0.73
CA MET A 957 6.50 11.62 -2.02
C MET A 957 5.92 13.01 -2.28
N ARG A 958 5.46 13.68 -1.22
CA ARG A 958 4.65 14.91 -1.30
C ARG A 958 5.17 15.98 -0.36
N LEU A 959 5.04 17.23 -0.78
CA LEU A 959 5.31 18.40 0.05
C LEU A 959 4.26 19.50 -0.14
N ALA A 960 3.99 20.26 0.93
CA ALA A 960 3.05 21.38 0.93
C ALA A 960 3.48 22.45 1.94
N GLN A 961 3.33 23.73 1.58
CA GLN A 961 3.55 24.84 2.50
C GLN A 961 2.28 25.10 3.32
N ASN A 962 2.43 25.30 4.63
CA ASN A 962 1.33 25.68 5.52
C ASN A 962 1.05 27.20 5.41
N PRO A 963 -0.19 27.64 5.13
CA PRO A 963 -0.49 29.06 4.96
C PRO A 963 -0.30 29.88 6.25
N ILE A 964 -0.41 29.27 7.43
CA ILE A 964 -0.41 29.96 8.74
C ILE A 964 1.00 30.18 9.28
N ASP A 965 1.85 29.15 9.33
CA ASP A 965 3.22 29.27 9.85
C ASP A 965 4.28 29.46 8.74
N GLY A 966 3.90 29.34 7.47
CA GLY A 966 4.78 29.46 6.30
C GLY A 966 5.76 28.29 6.11
N GLN A 967 5.75 27.29 7.00
CA GLN A 967 6.72 26.20 6.99
C GLN A 967 6.37 25.12 5.95
N LEU A 968 7.36 24.30 5.60
CA LEU A 968 7.24 23.26 4.57
C LEU A 968 7.02 21.89 5.21
N TYR A 969 5.94 21.21 4.83
CA TYR A 969 5.56 19.91 5.34
C TYR A 969 5.73 18.83 4.27
N TYR A 970 6.08 17.62 4.72
CA TYR A 970 6.38 16.46 3.89
C TYR A 970 5.52 15.27 4.30
N SER A 971 5.10 14.48 3.31
CA SER A 971 4.46 13.17 3.51
C SER A 971 5.26 12.08 2.78
N GLY A 972 5.41 10.95 3.46
CA GLY A 972 6.07 9.78 2.90
C GLY A 972 5.50 8.47 3.40
N LEU A 973 5.81 7.39 2.68
CA LEU A 973 5.47 6.01 3.03
C LEU A 973 6.60 5.04 2.64
N THR A 974 6.54 3.79 3.11
CA THR A 974 7.50 2.75 2.74
C THR A 974 6.89 1.70 1.79
N GLY A 975 7.74 0.99 1.03
CA GLY A 975 7.30 0.11 -0.07
C GLY A 975 8.44 -0.36 -0.98
N TRP A 976 8.37 -0.03 -2.28
CA TRP A 976 9.40 -0.39 -3.27
C TRP A 976 10.59 0.57 -3.26
N GLN A 977 11.78 0.11 -2.88
CA GLN A 977 13.02 0.94 -2.88
C GLN A 977 12.94 2.22 -2.01
N ALA A 978 12.06 2.27 -1.02
CA ALA A 978 11.94 3.43 -0.12
C ALA A 978 13.23 3.64 0.68
N GLY A 979 13.73 4.88 0.73
CA GLY A 979 14.98 5.21 1.40
C GLY A 979 14.95 5.14 2.93
N ALA A 980 13.81 4.83 3.53
CA ALA A 980 13.59 4.74 4.97
C ALA A 980 12.43 3.78 5.32
N THR A 981 12.36 3.38 6.59
CA THR A 981 11.57 2.22 7.05
C THR A 981 10.24 2.57 7.72
N ARG A 982 9.95 3.83 8.04
CA ARG A 982 8.67 4.19 8.68
C ARG A 982 7.53 4.04 7.67
N GLU A 983 6.46 3.35 8.05
CA GLU A 983 5.38 3.02 7.11
C GLU A 983 4.61 4.24 6.59
N GLY A 984 4.47 5.25 7.43
CA GLY A 984 4.07 6.60 7.05
C GLY A 984 4.60 7.66 8.01
N SER A 985 4.83 8.87 7.49
CA SER A 985 5.41 9.97 8.24
C SER A 985 4.91 11.33 7.72
N ILE A 986 4.60 12.23 8.65
CA ILE A 986 4.45 13.66 8.37
C ILE A 986 5.58 14.41 9.06
N GLN A 987 6.34 15.22 8.34
CA GLN A 987 7.46 16.00 8.91
C GLN A 987 7.37 17.48 8.51
N ARG A 988 7.79 18.38 9.41
CA ARG A 988 7.84 19.83 9.19
C ARG A 988 9.29 20.29 9.15
N LEU A 989 9.70 20.85 8.02
CA LEU A 989 10.93 21.62 7.90
C LEU A 989 10.63 23.05 8.39
N ARG A 990 11.06 23.35 9.60
CA ARG A 990 10.83 24.62 10.29
C ARG A 990 12.12 25.45 10.34
N TYR A 991 12.02 26.70 9.90
CA TYR A 991 13.08 27.68 10.14
C TYR A 991 13.08 28.14 11.60
N THR A 992 14.25 28.15 12.25
CA THR A 992 14.39 28.47 13.69
C THR A 992 14.83 29.90 13.96
N GLY A 993 14.88 30.77 12.93
CA GLY A 993 15.43 32.12 13.05
C GLY A 993 16.96 32.19 13.19
N THR A 994 17.65 31.05 13.20
CA THR A 994 19.12 30.98 13.29
C THR A 994 19.74 31.19 11.91
N GLU A 995 20.88 31.86 11.86
CA GLU A 995 21.63 32.06 10.62
C GLU A 995 22.32 30.79 10.12
N GLY A 996 22.44 30.68 8.79
CA GLY A 996 23.07 29.54 8.10
C GLY A 996 23.59 29.91 6.71
N LEU A 997 24.48 29.07 6.17
CA LEU A 997 25.00 29.16 4.80
C LEU A 997 24.27 28.17 3.89
N TYR A 998 23.62 28.67 2.83
CA TYR A 998 22.91 27.84 1.86
C TYR A 998 23.32 28.20 0.44
N LEU A 999 23.34 27.19 -0.43
CA LEU A 999 23.42 27.33 -1.88
C LEU A 999 22.04 27.74 -2.41
N LEU A 1000 21.96 28.87 -3.12
CA LEU A 1000 20.73 29.46 -3.65
C LEU A 1000 20.62 29.42 -5.18
N ASP A 1001 21.74 29.24 -5.89
CA ASP A 1001 21.77 29.04 -7.35
C ASP A 1001 23.06 28.30 -7.74
N ALA A 1002 23.01 27.51 -8.81
CA ALA A 1002 24.16 26.81 -9.37
C ALA A 1002 24.02 26.71 -10.90
N LYS A 1003 24.95 27.36 -11.62
CA LYS A 1003 24.90 27.51 -13.09
C LYS A 1003 26.17 27.03 -13.78
N ALA A 1004 26.03 26.53 -15.01
CA ALA A 1004 27.12 26.16 -15.90
C ALA A 1004 27.24 27.14 -17.08
N ARG A 1005 28.43 27.64 -17.36
CA ARG A 1005 28.74 28.59 -18.44
C ARG A 1005 30.01 28.15 -19.16
N GLN A 1006 30.33 28.72 -20.32
CA GLN A 1006 31.48 28.29 -21.12
C GLN A 1006 32.78 28.27 -20.28
N GLY A 1007 33.33 27.07 -20.06
CA GLY A 1007 34.54 26.83 -19.24
C GLY A 1007 34.41 27.14 -17.74
N ARG A 1008 33.20 27.31 -17.18
CA ARG A 1008 32.99 27.76 -15.79
C ARG A 1008 31.76 27.16 -15.10
N LEU A 1009 31.88 26.97 -13.80
CA LEU A 1009 30.75 26.73 -12.88
C LEU A 1009 30.60 27.93 -11.94
N ILE A 1010 29.36 28.33 -11.65
CA ILE A 1010 29.03 29.47 -10.79
C ILE A 1010 28.08 28.99 -9.69
N LEU A 1011 28.49 29.14 -8.43
CA LEU A 1011 27.69 28.80 -7.24
C LEU A 1011 27.34 30.09 -6.48
N THR A 1012 26.07 30.35 -6.24
CA THR A 1012 25.59 31.53 -5.48
C THR A 1012 25.10 31.10 -4.10
N PHE A 1013 25.55 31.79 -3.06
CA PHE A 1013 25.19 31.53 -1.67
C PHE A 1013 24.43 32.70 -1.05
N ASN A 1014 23.70 32.45 0.02
CA ASN A 1014 22.93 33.48 0.74
C ASN A 1014 23.79 34.49 1.52
N ARG A 1015 25.10 34.25 1.67
CA ARG A 1015 26.04 35.10 2.42
C ARG A 1015 27.46 35.02 1.85
N PRO A 1016 28.34 35.98 2.16
CA PRO A 1016 29.72 35.97 1.66
C PRO A 1016 30.54 34.78 2.17
N LEU A 1017 31.46 34.27 1.34
CA LEU A 1017 32.38 33.19 1.70
C LEU A 1017 33.69 33.70 2.33
N ASP A 1018 34.37 32.82 3.09
CA ASP A 1018 35.77 33.00 3.50
C ASP A 1018 36.69 32.82 2.28
N ALA A 1019 37.66 33.72 2.10
CA ALA A 1019 38.65 33.66 1.04
C ALA A 1019 39.45 32.33 1.01
N LYS A 1020 39.62 31.64 2.16
CA LYS A 1020 40.23 30.30 2.23
C LYS A 1020 39.51 29.25 1.39
N THR A 1021 38.23 29.46 1.07
CA THR A 1021 37.48 28.60 0.15
C THR A 1021 38.15 28.52 -1.23
N LEU A 1022 38.80 29.60 -1.69
CA LEU A 1022 39.49 29.63 -2.98
C LEU A 1022 40.67 28.66 -3.04
N GLU A 1023 41.46 28.55 -1.97
CA GLU A 1023 42.57 27.60 -1.84
C GLU A 1023 42.11 26.14 -1.75
N GLN A 1024 40.89 25.92 -1.25
CA GLN A 1024 40.29 24.60 -1.14
C GLN A 1024 39.64 24.14 -2.46
N ALA A 1025 39.10 25.07 -3.24
CA ALA A 1025 38.41 24.80 -4.50
C ALA A 1025 39.25 24.05 -5.54
N GLN A 1026 40.57 24.27 -5.58
CA GLN A 1026 41.49 23.54 -6.47
C GLN A 1026 41.68 22.05 -6.10
N LYS A 1027 41.18 21.61 -4.93
CA LYS A 1027 41.25 20.21 -4.45
C LYS A 1027 39.92 19.47 -4.61
N TRP A 1028 38.87 20.17 -5.02
CA TRP A 1028 37.56 19.60 -5.27
C TRP A 1028 37.58 18.73 -6.53
N GLN A 1029 36.64 17.80 -6.60
CA GLN A 1029 36.52 16.86 -7.72
C GLN A 1029 35.24 17.18 -8.48
N ALA A 1030 35.38 17.28 -9.80
CA ALA A 1030 34.26 17.32 -10.72
C ALA A 1030 34.35 16.13 -11.68
N SER A 1031 33.21 15.53 -11.99
CA SER A 1031 33.13 14.45 -12.98
C SER A 1031 31.89 14.61 -13.86
N MET A 1032 32.00 14.26 -15.15
CA MET A 1032 30.89 14.33 -16.10
C MET A 1032 30.70 13.02 -16.86
N TRP A 1033 29.45 12.73 -17.23
CA TRP A 1033 29.09 11.55 -18.00
C TRP A 1033 27.76 11.72 -18.73
N ASN A 1034 27.55 10.84 -19.70
CA ASN A 1034 26.33 10.66 -20.47
C ASN A 1034 25.69 9.30 -20.16
N TYR A 1035 24.52 9.07 -20.76
CA TYR A 1035 23.74 7.84 -20.61
C TYR A 1035 23.20 7.39 -21.97
N GLN A 1036 22.99 6.09 -22.13
CA GLN A 1036 22.33 5.50 -23.29
C GLN A 1036 20.87 5.14 -22.98
N ARG A 1037 19.92 5.60 -23.82
CA ARG A 1037 18.48 5.28 -23.72
C ARG A 1037 18.22 3.91 -24.38
N THR A 1038 18.11 2.84 -23.58
CA THR A 1038 17.93 1.45 -24.07
C THR A 1038 16.73 0.77 -23.43
N SER A 1039 16.37 -0.43 -23.92
CA SER A 1039 15.33 -1.27 -23.31
C SER A 1039 15.74 -1.89 -21.96
N ALA A 1040 17.02 -1.82 -21.59
CA ALA A 1040 17.51 -2.25 -20.28
C ALA A 1040 16.96 -1.34 -19.16
N TYR A 1041 17.02 -1.83 -17.92
CA TYR A 1041 16.62 -1.02 -16.77
C TYR A 1041 17.71 0.01 -16.46
N GLY A 1042 17.47 1.28 -16.79
CA GLY A 1042 18.42 2.36 -16.56
C GLY A 1042 19.57 2.33 -17.56
N SER A 1043 20.70 2.93 -17.16
CA SER A 1043 21.90 3.00 -17.99
C SER A 1043 23.15 3.07 -17.12
N PRO A 1044 24.25 2.40 -17.50
CA PRO A 1044 25.59 2.71 -17.00
C PRO A 1044 25.97 4.18 -17.28
N HIS A 1045 27.04 4.64 -16.65
CA HIS A 1045 27.64 5.93 -16.98
C HIS A 1045 28.54 5.74 -18.20
N TYR A 1046 28.46 6.62 -19.19
CA TYR A 1046 29.34 6.63 -20.35
C TYR A 1046 30.14 7.93 -20.38
N LYS A 1047 31.40 7.86 -20.83
CA LYS A 1047 32.21 9.07 -20.96
C LYS A 1047 31.59 10.05 -21.95
N VAL A 1048 31.77 11.34 -21.69
CA VAL A 1048 31.39 12.41 -22.62
C VAL A 1048 32.40 12.44 -23.76
N THR A 1049 33.69 12.30 -23.43
CA THR A 1049 34.79 12.33 -24.42
C THR A 1049 34.92 11.06 -25.26
N ASP A 1050 34.28 9.96 -24.84
CA ASP A 1050 34.25 8.67 -25.56
C ASP A 1050 32.92 7.93 -25.30
N PRO A 1051 31.83 8.26 -26.02
CA PRO A 1051 30.47 7.81 -25.72
C PRO A 1051 30.21 6.30 -25.76
N GLU A 1052 31.12 5.52 -26.33
CA GLU A 1052 31.04 4.05 -26.37
C GLU A 1052 31.72 3.38 -25.15
N THR A 1053 32.50 4.14 -24.37
CA THR A 1053 33.22 3.64 -23.20
C THR A 1053 32.45 3.91 -21.90
N GLU A 1054 32.12 2.83 -21.19
CA GLU A 1054 31.56 2.91 -19.83
C GLU A 1054 32.56 3.58 -18.87
N GLY A 1055 32.09 4.57 -18.10
CA GLY A 1055 32.87 5.34 -17.14
C GLY A 1055 32.40 6.78 -17.00
N THR A 1056 33.25 7.60 -16.39
CA THR A 1056 33.05 9.04 -16.23
C THR A 1056 34.34 9.77 -16.59
N ASP A 1057 34.24 11.01 -17.08
CA ASP A 1057 35.38 11.90 -17.29
C ASP A 1057 35.63 12.73 -16.02
N THR A 1058 36.88 12.84 -15.58
CA THR A 1058 37.27 13.68 -14.43
C THR A 1058 37.73 15.04 -14.91
N LEU A 1059 37.21 16.11 -14.31
CA LEU A 1059 37.46 17.50 -14.68
C LEU A 1059 38.33 18.18 -13.60
N SER A 1060 39.29 18.99 -14.06
CA SER A 1060 40.19 19.75 -13.19
C SER A 1060 39.70 21.19 -12.99
N ILE A 1061 39.60 21.64 -11.74
CA ILE A 1061 39.35 23.04 -11.38
C ILE A 1061 40.69 23.79 -11.40
N THR A 1062 40.88 24.61 -12.43
CA THR A 1062 42.15 25.31 -12.68
C THR A 1062 42.25 26.68 -12.02
N GLY A 1063 41.12 27.26 -11.63
CA GLY A 1063 41.01 28.58 -11.04
C GLY A 1063 39.73 28.72 -10.21
N SER A 1064 39.74 29.66 -9.27
CA SER A 1064 38.60 30.00 -8.44
C SER A 1064 38.64 31.50 -8.13
N GLN A 1065 37.48 32.16 -8.11
CA GLN A 1065 37.36 33.57 -7.75
C GLN A 1065 36.02 33.85 -7.05
N LEU A 1066 35.99 34.86 -6.17
CA LEU A 1066 34.76 35.39 -5.60
C LEU A 1066 34.32 36.65 -6.35
N SER A 1067 33.01 36.81 -6.46
CA SER A 1067 32.33 38.07 -6.81
C SER A 1067 32.65 39.20 -5.81
N GLN A 1068 32.39 40.46 -6.20
CA GLN A 1068 32.71 41.64 -5.37
C GLN A 1068 32.04 41.65 -3.99
N ASN A 1069 30.82 41.10 -3.88
CA ASN A 1069 30.10 40.95 -2.61
C ASN A 1069 30.44 39.64 -1.87
N GLY A 1070 31.27 38.77 -2.47
CA GLY A 1070 31.70 37.49 -1.90
C GLY A 1070 30.65 36.37 -1.90
N THR A 1071 29.44 36.60 -2.43
CA THR A 1071 28.33 35.61 -2.34
C THR A 1071 28.31 34.61 -3.50
N GLN A 1072 28.92 34.94 -4.63
CA GLN A 1072 29.13 34.00 -5.74
C GLN A 1072 30.58 33.51 -5.80
N LEU A 1073 30.74 32.20 -5.91
CA LEU A 1073 32.00 31.51 -6.22
C LEU A 1073 31.98 31.06 -7.68
N ILE A 1074 32.99 31.47 -8.43
CA ILE A 1074 33.18 31.10 -9.84
C ILE A 1074 34.39 30.17 -9.91
N LEU A 1075 34.22 29.00 -10.52
CA LEU A 1075 35.25 27.98 -10.74
C LEU A 1075 35.59 27.92 -12.23
N ASP A 1076 36.88 28.00 -12.58
CA ASP A 1076 37.34 27.81 -13.95
C ASP A 1076 37.58 26.31 -14.21
N VAL A 1077 36.77 25.72 -15.09
CA VAL A 1077 36.77 24.31 -15.49
C VAL A 1077 36.90 24.25 -17.02
N PRO A 1078 38.11 24.37 -17.60
CA PRO A 1078 38.31 24.53 -19.05
C PRO A 1078 37.89 23.33 -19.89
N GLN A 1079 37.70 22.16 -19.25
CA GLN A 1079 37.31 20.89 -19.84
C GLN A 1079 35.79 20.67 -19.83
N LEU A 1080 35.00 21.68 -19.44
CA LEU A 1080 33.56 21.58 -19.29
C LEU A 1080 32.86 21.51 -20.66
N GLU A 1081 32.12 20.42 -20.88
CA GLU A 1081 31.34 20.16 -22.10
C GLU A 1081 29.86 19.87 -21.76
N PRO A 1082 28.93 19.99 -22.73
CA PRO A 1082 27.56 19.51 -22.57
C PRO A 1082 27.51 18.03 -22.21
N CYS A 1083 26.71 17.69 -21.21
CA CYS A 1083 26.59 16.36 -20.64
C CYS A 1083 25.25 16.16 -19.91
N HIS A 1084 24.77 14.91 -19.85
CA HIS A 1084 23.57 14.56 -19.09
C HIS A 1084 23.75 14.85 -17.59
N THR A 1085 24.90 14.48 -17.02
CA THR A 1085 25.20 14.72 -15.61
C THR A 1085 26.64 15.16 -15.42
N LEU A 1086 26.83 16.28 -14.70
CA LEU A 1086 28.08 16.65 -14.04
C LEU A 1086 27.86 16.64 -12.53
N LYS A 1087 28.76 16.01 -11.77
CA LYS A 1087 28.82 16.04 -10.31
C LYS A 1087 30.00 16.90 -9.86
N LEU A 1088 29.76 17.84 -8.95
CA LEU A 1088 30.79 18.65 -8.29
C LEU A 1088 30.75 18.42 -6.78
N ASP A 1089 31.78 17.77 -6.24
CA ASP A 1089 32.00 17.66 -4.80
C ASP A 1089 32.71 18.92 -4.28
N PHE A 1090 32.04 19.74 -3.48
CA PHE A 1090 32.58 20.99 -2.91
C PHE A 1090 32.53 21.00 -1.38
N ALA A 1091 33.31 21.89 -0.76
CA ALA A 1091 33.21 22.20 0.67
C ALA A 1091 33.60 23.67 0.91
N VAL A 1092 32.63 24.50 1.29
CA VAL A 1092 32.79 25.96 1.49
C VAL A 1092 32.64 26.36 2.95
N THR A 1093 33.28 27.47 3.34
CA THR A 1093 33.06 28.12 4.64
C THR A 1093 32.57 29.55 4.42
N GLY A 1094 31.47 29.93 5.07
CA GLY A 1094 30.91 31.28 5.06
C GLY A 1094 31.61 32.21 6.04
N GLN A 1095 31.53 33.52 5.83
CA GLN A 1095 31.93 34.50 6.84
C GLN A 1095 31.07 34.31 8.10
N GLY A 1096 31.73 34.03 9.23
CA GLY A 1096 31.11 33.56 10.47
C GLY A 1096 31.38 32.08 10.82
N GLY A 1097 31.99 31.31 9.91
CA GLY A 1097 32.47 29.94 10.19
C GLY A 1097 31.47 28.81 9.95
N THR A 1098 30.27 29.12 9.46
CA THR A 1098 29.29 28.12 8.99
C THR A 1098 29.81 27.43 7.72
N ALA A 1099 29.82 26.10 7.70
CA ALA A 1099 30.29 25.32 6.55
C ALA A 1099 29.12 24.65 5.79
N LEU A 1100 29.29 24.48 4.47
CA LEU A 1100 28.38 23.75 3.60
C LEU A 1100 29.19 22.89 2.63
N GLU A 1101 28.79 21.63 2.43
CA GLU A 1101 29.45 20.70 1.52
C GLU A 1101 28.46 20.05 0.53
N GLY A 1102 29.01 19.63 -0.60
CA GLY A 1102 28.33 18.98 -1.71
C GLY A 1102 28.32 17.44 -1.62
N PRO A 1103 27.90 16.74 -2.68
CA PRO A 1103 27.86 17.22 -4.07
C PRO A 1103 26.66 18.11 -4.46
N VAL A 1104 26.87 18.91 -5.51
CA VAL A 1104 25.82 19.44 -6.39
C VAL A 1104 25.93 18.77 -7.76
N TYR A 1105 24.78 18.51 -8.40
CA TYR A 1105 24.71 17.86 -9.71
C TYR A 1105 24.12 18.84 -10.74
N PHE A 1106 24.61 18.81 -11.97
CA PHE A 1106 24.16 19.65 -13.09
C PHE A 1106 23.76 18.78 -14.27
N THR A 1107 22.80 19.24 -15.06
CA THR A 1107 22.57 18.78 -16.43
C THR A 1107 22.85 19.94 -17.37
N ILE A 1108 23.62 19.69 -18.42
CA ILE A 1108 24.21 20.73 -19.27
C ILE A 1108 23.94 20.37 -20.72
N HIS A 1109 22.88 20.92 -21.30
CA HIS A 1109 22.58 20.78 -22.73
C HIS A 1109 23.33 21.82 -23.56
N LYS A 1110 23.57 23.00 -22.97
CA LYS A 1110 24.13 24.16 -23.65
C LYS A 1110 25.02 24.96 -22.70
N LEU A 1111 26.15 25.42 -23.22
CA LEU A 1111 27.05 26.36 -22.56
C LEU A 1111 27.01 27.68 -23.33
N ILE A 1112 26.76 28.77 -22.62
CA ILE A 1112 26.77 30.13 -23.18
C ILE A 1112 27.97 30.93 -22.64
N GLU A 1113 28.46 31.89 -23.43
CA GLU A 1113 29.50 32.82 -22.98
C GLU A 1113 28.95 33.80 -21.93
N ASN A 1114 29.81 34.21 -20.99
CA ASN A 1114 29.43 35.17 -19.96
C ASN A 1114 29.25 36.57 -20.57
N GLY A 1115 28.06 37.15 -20.44
CA GLY A 1115 27.72 38.47 -20.98
C GLY A 1115 26.55 38.49 -21.98
N MET A 1116 25.86 37.36 -22.18
CA MET A 1116 24.59 37.26 -22.92
C MET A 1116 23.37 37.01 -22.01
N GLU A 1117 23.50 37.22 -20.69
CA GLU A 1117 22.36 37.30 -19.74
C GLU A 1117 21.74 38.72 -19.74
#